data_AF-A0A7N0V962-F1
#
_entry.id   AF-A0A7N0V962-F1
#
_cell.length_a   1.000
_cell.length_b   1.000
_cell.length_c   1.000
_cell.angle_alpha   90.00
_cell.angle_beta   90.00
_cell.angle_gamma   90.00
#
_symmetry.space_group_name_H-M   'P 1'
#
loop_
_entity.id
_entity.type
_entity.pdbx_description
1 polymer ?
#
loop_
_entity_poly.entity_id
_entity_poly.type
_entity_poly.pdbx_seq_one_letter_code
_entity_poly.pdbx_strand_id
1 'polypeptide(L)'
;MASYLAQFQTIKSCCDHIVIAVEDVSDFWPIVKTGFEERLPFKRACLNNKTRNPVFVDNLPAEFILTTDARLRSRFPQEQSIFWFREPYATVVLVTCEDLDEFKMILKPRLKLIVQNDEREWFIVFVSKAHPNNEQATKMSKKVYAKLEVEFSTKKRERCCKLDIHGPEPNFWEDLESKIVESIRNTLDRRVQFYEDEIRKLSEQRFMPVWNFCNFFILKESLAFMFEMAQLHDDSLREYDELELCYLEAVHNSGKQRDFGGADRGDDRATLLDPGSKTLAQIVQDDSFREFEFRQYLFACQSKSLFKLNRPFEVASRGYAFIISFSKTLTSHERSLPFCMREAWVLTACLAIINATASLYNDGSVSADIEKEFYRLLGDLYSLGRVKFMRLAYLIGYGTDIERSPANSALLSMLPWPKPAVWPSLPPDSTSEVIAKEKMILQSNPKTKPFGIQKNPLPLEPSVLLREANRRRASLSAGNMLEMFDGSGSESVLRMSPSSKAHESSMSRTNSSPGYFERSIDRPMKLAEVYVAAEHAIHQTVSDPDLLKSLSSVEEFEKKYLDLTKGAADNYHRSWWKRHGVVLDGEIAAVWYKHENYDLAAKSYEKVCALYAGEGWQDLLAEFLPNLAECQKFLNDQAGYLSSCVRLLSLDKGLFTSKERQAFQSEVVRLAHSEMKDPVPLDVSSLITFSGSPGPPLELCDGDPGSLSVIVWSGFPDDITLDSLSLTLIATNNTDEGVKALKCSSATILQPGKNIITLSVPPQKPGSYVLGVLTGQIGHLRFRSHSFSKGEPTDSDDFMSYEKPTRPILKVFKPRPLVDLAAAISSALLMNEPQWVGIVIRPIDYSLKGAVLYVDTGPGLKIVDSHVFEMEKYTDASQNSTPRESNSSPCGTSDFMQLTIRDGRIEFPDWTNDSNSVLWIPVCATNESLARGTSSVTPRRQSIVEGMRTIATRLEFGVSHNQTFDKTIAIHFTDPFHVITRVADKCNDGTLIVQVILVSQVKSTLTISDAWLNLGDGFVHSGQNKGESASSLFPLVVSPNSRAGMLFGICLGKRNTTEVLVLTLRWLLIL
;
A
#
# COMPACT_ATOMS: atom_id res chain seq x y z
N MET A 1 -23.90 52.83 28.55
CA MET A 1 -23.22 51.54 28.32
C MET A 1 -21.86 51.69 27.64
N ALA A 2 -21.72 52.42 26.54
CA ALA A 2 -20.40 52.70 25.93
C ALA A 2 -19.34 53.27 26.90
N SER A 3 -19.76 54.11 27.87
CA SER A 3 -18.88 54.62 28.93
C SER A 3 -18.35 53.52 29.87
N TYR A 4 -19.16 52.49 30.17
CA TYR A 4 -18.77 51.38 31.04
C TYR A 4 -17.78 50.44 30.35
N LEU A 5 -17.94 50.19 29.05
CA LEU A 5 -17.01 49.38 28.26
C LEU A 5 -15.63 50.04 28.12
N ALA A 6 -15.61 51.34 27.84
CA ALA A 6 -14.35 52.11 27.76
C ALA A 6 -13.63 52.18 29.12
N GLN A 7 -14.39 52.36 30.21
CA GLN A 7 -13.86 52.30 31.57
C GLN A 7 -13.33 50.90 31.91
N PHE A 8 -14.08 49.85 31.60
CA PHE A 8 -13.67 48.46 31.83
C PHE A 8 -12.35 48.14 31.11
N GLN A 9 -12.23 48.50 29.83
CA GLN A 9 -11.01 48.24 29.08
C GLN A 9 -9.80 48.98 29.65
N THR A 10 -9.99 50.24 30.05
CA THR A 10 -8.93 51.03 30.69
C THR A 10 -8.46 50.36 31.98
N ILE A 11 -9.40 49.88 32.80
CA ILE A 11 -9.10 49.16 34.05
C ILE A 11 -8.35 47.84 33.74
N LYS A 12 -8.83 47.06 32.76
CA LYS A 12 -8.21 45.80 32.33
C LYS A 12 -6.76 46.01 31.86
N SER A 13 -6.48 47.10 31.17
CA SER A 13 -5.11 47.43 30.71
C SER A 13 -4.16 47.89 31.82
N CYS A 14 -4.69 48.37 32.96
CA CYS A 14 -3.88 48.95 34.04
C CYS A 14 -3.70 48.01 35.25
N CYS A 15 -4.41 46.88 35.32
CA CYS A 15 -4.53 46.08 36.53
C CYS A 15 -4.49 44.57 36.21
N ASP A 16 -3.32 44.04 35.86
CA ASP A 16 -3.13 42.62 35.49
C ASP A 16 -2.78 41.69 36.67
N HIS A 17 -2.76 42.21 37.89
CA HIS A 17 -2.34 41.51 39.10
C HIS A 17 -3.16 41.93 40.32
N ILE A 18 -3.07 41.15 41.41
CA ILE A 18 -3.85 41.38 42.63
C ILE A 18 -3.31 42.58 43.41
N VAL A 19 -4.17 43.53 43.75
CA VAL A 19 -3.80 44.69 44.58
C VAL A 19 -4.03 44.41 46.06
N ILE A 20 -3.03 44.69 46.89
CA ILE A 20 -3.09 44.64 48.36
C ILE A 20 -2.88 46.06 48.89
N ALA A 21 -3.85 46.55 49.65
CA ALA A 21 -3.76 47.86 50.27
C ALA A 21 -2.89 47.80 51.53
N VAL A 22 -2.07 48.81 51.76
CA VAL A 22 -1.26 48.96 52.97
C VAL A 22 -1.71 50.22 53.71
N GLU A 23 -2.28 50.04 54.89
CA GLU A 23 -2.64 51.11 55.81
C GLU A 23 -1.50 51.28 56.80
N ASP A 24 -0.67 52.30 56.58
CA ASP A 24 0.46 52.60 57.44
C ASP A 24 0.05 53.56 58.57
N VAL A 25 -0.27 53.00 59.74
CA VAL A 25 -0.74 53.78 60.90
C VAL A 25 0.42 54.48 61.60
N SER A 26 1.64 53.99 61.41
CA SER A 26 2.82 54.34 62.20
C SER A 26 4.02 54.84 61.37
N ASP A 27 3.83 55.07 60.07
CA ASP A 27 4.85 55.52 59.09
C ASP A 27 6.06 54.56 58.95
N PHE A 28 5.82 53.25 59.01
CA PHE A 28 6.85 52.19 58.93
C PHE A 28 7.01 51.54 57.56
N TRP A 29 6.10 51.81 56.61
CA TRP A 29 6.15 51.21 55.28
C TRP A 29 7.50 51.41 54.58
N PRO A 30 8.15 52.60 54.60
CA PRO A 30 9.45 52.78 53.93
C PRO A 30 10.55 51.84 54.43
N ILE A 31 10.46 51.35 55.68
CA ILE A 31 11.44 50.48 56.30
C ILE A 31 11.17 49.01 55.95
N VAL A 32 9.90 48.60 55.92
CA VAL A 32 9.54 47.18 55.73
C VAL A 32 9.21 46.83 54.27
N LYS A 33 8.97 47.83 53.41
CA LYS A 33 8.54 47.68 52.02
C LYS A 33 9.39 46.67 51.24
N THR A 34 10.72 46.77 51.31
CA THR A 34 11.63 45.87 50.58
C THR A 34 11.41 44.41 50.96
N GLY A 35 11.23 44.12 52.25
CA GLY A 35 10.97 42.77 52.74
C GLY A 35 9.63 42.18 52.29
N PHE A 36 8.61 43.03 52.05
CA PHE A 36 7.33 42.60 51.49
C PHE A 36 7.41 42.40 49.96
N GLU A 37 8.08 43.30 49.25
CA GLU A 37 8.21 43.25 47.79
C GLU A 37 9.10 42.08 47.31
N GLU A 38 10.13 41.71 48.08
CA GLU A 38 10.99 40.54 47.79
C GLU A 38 10.23 39.20 47.81
N ARG A 39 9.01 39.16 48.37
CA ARG A 39 8.17 37.95 48.43
C ARG A 39 7.21 37.81 47.25
N LEU A 40 7.13 38.83 46.41
CA LEU A 40 6.29 38.79 45.22
C LEU A 40 7.05 38.20 44.02
N PRO A 41 6.42 37.38 43.17
CA PRO A 41 5.06 36.83 43.32
C PRO A 41 4.97 35.77 44.42
N PHE A 42 3.81 35.65 45.09
CA PHE A 42 3.62 34.64 46.14
C PHE A 42 3.73 33.23 45.54
N LYS A 43 4.54 32.38 46.16
CA LYS A 43 4.81 31.03 45.67
C LYS A 43 3.84 30.02 46.26
N ARG A 44 3.29 29.14 45.43
CA ARG A 44 2.35 28.05 45.83
C ARG A 44 1.14 28.57 46.63
N ALA A 45 0.58 29.70 46.22
CA ALA A 45 -0.61 30.26 46.86
C ALA A 45 -1.81 29.31 46.71
N CYS A 46 -2.45 28.94 47.81
CA CYS A 46 -3.66 28.12 47.78
C CYS A 46 -4.89 29.04 47.66
N LEU A 47 -5.62 28.92 46.56
CA LEU A 47 -6.86 29.65 46.26
C LEU A 47 -8.00 28.65 46.03
N ASN A 48 -9.25 29.11 46.04
CA ASN A 48 -10.37 28.27 45.67
C ASN A 48 -10.73 28.49 44.19
N ASN A 49 -10.95 27.40 43.46
CA ASN A 49 -11.48 27.47 42.11
C ASN A 49 -12.98 27.81 42.12
N LYS A 50 -13.58 27.98 40.94
CA LYS A 50 -15.03 28.26 40.81
C LYS A 50 -15.91 27.24 41.56
N THR A 51 -15.53 25.96 41.56
CA THR A 51 -16.26 24.89 42.27
C THR A 51 -15.95 24.80 43.77
N ARG A 52 -15.27 25.80 44.35
CA ARG A 52 -14.86 25.88 45.77
C ARG A 52 -13.88 24.79 46.21
N ASN A 53 -13.16 24.19 45.26
CA ASN A 53 -12.06 23.26 45.54
C ASN A 53 -10.74 24.04 45.66
N PRO A 54 -9.87 23.69 46.63
CA PRO A 54 -8.57 24.33 46.78
C PRO A 54 -7.63 23.95 45.61
N VAL A 55 -6.99 24.95 45.03
CA VAL A 55 -6.02 24.86 43.93
C VAL A 55 -4.76 25.64 44.31
N PHE A 56 -3.59 25.04 44.05
CA PHE A 56 -2.30 25.69 44.27
C PHE A 56 -1.85 26.41 43.00
N VAL A 57 -1.55 27.68 43.13
CA VAL A 57 -1.02 28.55 42.08
C VAL A 57 0.47 28.73 42.32
N ASP A 58 1.31 28.37 41.34
CA ASP A 58 2.76 28.39 41.51
C ASP A 58 3.31 29.80 41.75
N ASN A 59 2.82 30.79 41.01
CA ASN A 59 3.21 32.19 41.14
C ASN A 59 1.97 33.09 41.08
N LEU A 60 1.63 33.73 42.19
CA LEU A 60 0.53 34.69 42.26
C LEU A 60 1.09 36.12 42.22
N PRO A 61 0.94 36.85 41.11
CA PRO A 61 1.38 38.24 41.02
C PRO A 61 0.48 39.14 41.86
N ALA A 62 1.08 39.98 42.69
CA ALA A 62 0.38 40.99 43.46
C ALA A 62 1.23 42.27 43.59
N GLU A 63 0.60 43.39 43.95
CA GLU A 63 1.25 44.68 44.23
C GLU A 63 0.76 45.22 45.57
N PHE A 64 1.68 45.74 46.39
CA PHE A 64 1.36 46.46 47.61
C PHE A 64 1.25 47.97 47.34
N ILE A 65 0.10 48.55 47.62
CA ILE A 65 -0.19 49.97 47.39
C ILE A 65 -0.64 50.63 48.70
N LEU A 66 -0.07 51.78 49.06
CA LEU A 66 -0.53 52.53 50.22
C LEU A 66 -1.97 53.01 50.04
N THR A 67 -2.78 52.99 51.09
CA THR A 67 -4.16 53.50 51.06
C THR A 67 -4.26 54.99 50.72
N THR A 68 -3.15 55.73 50.86
CA THR A 68 -3.02 57.13 50.46
C THR A 68 -2.77 57.33 48.96
N ASP A 69 -2.52 56.27 48.18
CA ASP A 69 -2.29 56.33 46.73
C ASP A 69 -3.56 56.81 45.98
N ALA A 70 -3.37 57.67 44.99
CA ALA A 70 -4.44 58.19 44.15
C ALA A 70 -5.24 57.09 43.42
N ARG A 71 -4.60 55.96 43.09
CA ARG A 71 -5.23 54.79 42.43
C ARG A 71 -6.36 54.17 43.25
N LEU A 72 -6.31 54.30 44.58
CA LEU A 72 -7.30 53.78 45.54
C LEU A 72 -8.28 54.86 46.02
N ARG A 73 -8.01 56.15 45.75
CA ARG A 73 -8.86 57.29 46.16
C ARG A 73 -10.07 57.53 45.26
N SER A 74 -10.12 56.93 44.05
CA SER A 74 -11.29 57.02 43.17
C SER A 74 -12.43 56.13 43.69
N ARG A 75 -13.13 56.58 44.74
CA ARG A 75 -14.36 55.92 45.18
C ARG A 75 -15.41 56.07 44.08
N PHE A 76 -15.73 54.98 43.40
CA PHE A 76 -16.99 54.92 42.68
C PHE A 76 -18.12 54.86 43.71
N PRO A 77 -19.26 55.51 43.47
CA PRO A 77 -20.44 55.31 44.31
C PRO A 77 -20.75 53.81 44.43
N GLN A 78 -21.32 53.38 45.56
CA GLN A 78 -21.76 51.99 45.81
C GLN A 78 -22.69 51.42 44.70
N GLU A 79 -23.14 52.26 43.78
CA GLU A 79 -24.00 51.97 42.62
C GLU A 79 -23.28 51.30 41.44
N GLN A 80 -21.95 51.11 41.46
CA GLN A 80 -21.20 50.44 40.37
C GLN A 80 -20.46 49.16 40.81
N SER A 81 -21.20 48.23 41.41
CA SER A 81 -20.72 46.91 41.86
C SER A 81 -20.13 46.02 40.73
N ILE A 82 -20.30 46.42 39.47
CA ILE A 82 -19.82 45.72 38.26
C ILE A 82 -18.28 45.67 38.17
N PHE A 83 -17.56 46.62 38.79
CA PHE A 83 -16.08 46.69 38.75
C PHE A 83 -15.42 46.32 40.08
N TRP A 84 -16.11 45.57 40.94
CA TRP A 84 -15.62 45.22 42.27
C TRP A 84 -14.29 44.44 42.26
N PHE A 85 -13.91 43.82 41.14
CA PHE A 85 -12.62 43.14 40.98
C PHE A 85 -11.40 44.08 41.10
N ARG A 86 -11.56 45.39 40.87
CA ARG A 86 -10.51 46.41 40.98
C ARG A 86 -10.15 46.76 42.44
N GLU A 87 -11.09 46.59 43.36
CA GLU A 87 -10.85 46.94 44.77
C GLU A 87 -9.76 46.04 45.38
N PRO A 88 -8.98 46.51 46.37
CA PRO A 88 -7.95 45.70 47.02
C PRO A 88 -8.49 44.38 47.56
N TYR A 89 -7.74 43.29 47.40
CA TYR A 89 -8.14 41.95 47.85
C TYR A 89 -7.83 41.70 49.33
N ALA A 90 -6.88 42.42 49.89
CA ALA A 90 -6.55 42.43 51.30
C ALA A 90 -6.06 43.83 51.71
N THR A 91 -6.24 44.17 52.98
CA THR A 91 -5.68 45.40 53.59
C THR A 91 -4.74 45.02 54.72
N VAL A 92 -3.44 45.28 54.54
CA VAL A 92 -2.40 45.08 55.56
C VAL A 92 -2.29 46.35 56.39
N VAL A 93 -2.60 46.26 57.69
CA VAL A 93 -2.52 47.38 58.63
C VAL A 93 -1.22 47.27 59.41
N LEU A 94 -0.30 48.21 59.17
CA LEU A 94 0.99 48.26 59.84
C LEU A 94 0.89 49.11 61.10
N VAL A 95 1.26 48.51 62.23
CA VAL A 95 1.18 49.16 63.53
C VAL A 95 2.43 48.90 64.35
N THR A 96 2.82 49.87 65.17
CA THR A 96 3.84 49.70 66.20
C THR A 96 3.32 50.28 67.52
N CYS A 97 3.76 49.70 68.64
CA CYS A 97 3.38 50.18 69.96
C CYS A 97 4.39 49.67 70.99
N GLU A 98 4.96 50.59 71.77
CA GLU A 98 6.00 50.25 72.77
C GLU A 98 5.43 50.21 74.19
N ASP A 99 4.29 50.88 74.43
CA ASP A 99 3.58 50.95 75.72
C ASP A 99 2.18 50.31 75.69
N LEU A 100 1.81 49.64 76.78
CA LEU A 100 0.47 49.06 76.99
C LEU A 100 -0.63 50.10 77.17
N ASP A 101 -0.33 51.27 77.74
CA ASP A 101 -1.32 52.32 77.94
C ASP A 101 -1.59 53.11 76.65
N GLU A 102 -0.55 53.32 75.83
CA GLU A 102 -0.67 53.80 74.44
C GLU A 102 -1.53 52.84 73.60
N PHE A 103 -1.30 51.53 73.73
CA PHE A 103 -2.13 50.53 73.05
C PHE A 103 -3.61 50.68 73.40
N LYS A 104 -3.96 50.82 74.69
CA LYS A 104 -5.36 50.91 75.13
C LYS A 104 -6.02 52.22 74.75
N MET A 105 -5.30 53.34 74.87
CA MET A 105 -5.87 54.69 74.75
C MET A 105 -5.89 55.20 73.31
N ILE A 106 -4.91 54.82 72.48
CA ILE A 106 -4.70 55.41 71.15
C ILE A 106 -4.84 54.35 70.06
N LEU A 107 -4.01 53.30 70.10
CA LEU A 107 -3.91 52.34 69.00
C LEU A 107 -5.18 51.48 68.88
N LYS A 108 -5.72 50.98 70.00
CA LYS A 108 -6.92 50.13 70.02
C LYS A 108 -8.17 50.84 69.47
N PRO A 109 -8.54 52.07 69.90
CA PRO A 109 -9.66 52.80 69.30
C PRO A 109 -9.47 53.07 67.80
N ARG A 110 -8.25 53.43 67.37
CA ARG A 110 -7.94 53.69 65.97
C ARG A 110 -8.04 52.43 65.11
N LEU A 111 -7.53 51.29 65.59
CA LEU A 111 -7.66 50.01 64.89
C LEU A 111 -9.12 49.57 64.79
N LYS A 112 -9.93 49.73 65.85
CA LYS A 112 -11.37 49.45 65.78
C LYS A 112 -12.08 50.28 64.71
N LEU A 113 -11.70 51.54 64.53
CA LEU A 113 -12.26 52.40 63.47
C LEU A 113 -11.88 51.92 62.06
N ILE A 114 -10.63 51.49 61.85
CA ILE A 114 -10.15 50.98 60.56
C ILE A 114 -10.83 49.64 60.22
N VAL A 115 -10.97 48.78 61.22
CA VAL A 115 -11.51 47.41 61.13
C VAL A 115 -13.05 47.36 61.07
N GLN A 116 -13.74 48.43 61.46
CA GLN A 116 -15.21 48.51 61.44
C GLN A 116 -15.84 48.38 60.05
N ASN A 117 -15.06 48.52 58.98
CA ASN A 117 -15.55 48.33 57.63
C ASN A 117 -15.55 46.83 57.25
N ASP A 118 -16.71 46.17 57.42
CA ASP A 118 -16.89 44.74 57.13
C ASP A 118 -16.73 44.38 55.64
N GLU A 119 -16.73 45.36 54.73
CA GLU A 119 -16.56 45.11 53.29
C GLU A 119 -15.11 44.76 52.89
N ARG A 120 -14.12 45.12 53.72
CA ARG A 120 -12.69 44.91 53.42
C ARG A 120 -12.12 43.79 54.26
N GLU A 121 -11.49 42.81 53.61
CA GLU A 121 -10.70 41.83 54.34
C GLU A 121 -9.38 42.48 54.77
N TRP A 122 -9.06 42.37 56.07
CA TRP A 122 -7.94 43.06 56.69
C TRP A 122 -7.11 42.12 57.56
N PHE A 123 -5.84 42.49 57.70
CA PHE A 123 -4.84 41.78 58.47
C PHE A 123 -3.89 42.77 59.15
N ILE A 124 -3.50 42.54 60.40
CA ILE A 124 -2.68 43.46 61.19
C ILE A 124 -1.26 42.91 61.33
N VAL A 125 -0.26 43.71 60.94
CA VAL A 125 1.16 43.40 61.15
C VAL A 125 1.70 44.33 62.23
N PHE A 126 2.00 43.75 63.39
CA PHE A 126 2.62 44.44 64.51
C PHE A 126 4.14 44.45 64.34
N VAL A 127 4.70 45.63 64.09
CA VAL A 127 6.12 45.85 63.90
C VAL A 127 6.77 46.20 65.23
N SER A 128 7.64 45.31 65.70
CA SER A 128 8.36 45.41 66.96
C SER A 128 9.76 46.00 66.74
N LYS A 129 10.03 47.13 67.41
CA LYS A 129 11.33 47.82 67.40
C LYS A 129 12.27 47.39 68.53
N ALA A 130 11.86 46.40 69.33
CA ALA A 130 12.63 45.98 70.49
C ALA A 130 13.98 45.38 70.04
N HIS A 131 15.09 46.00 70.46
CA HIS A 131 16.42 45.46 70.21
C HIS A 131 16.62 44.16 71.01
N PRO A 132 17.24 43.09 70.45
CA PRO A 132 17.39 41.79 71.12
C PRO A 132 18.06 41.87 72.50
N ASN A 133 18.98 42.84 72.66
CA ASN A 133 19.70 43.09 73.91
C ASN A 133 18.86 43.79 75.02
N ASN A 134 17.63 44.23 74.72
CA ASN A 134 16.73 44.88 75.68
C ASN A 134 15.58 43.93 76.07
N GLU A 135 15.79 43.13 77.12
CA GLU A 135 14.80 42.16 77.60
C GLU A 135 13.48 42.79 78.03
N GLN A 136 13.51 44.00 78.61
CA GLN A 136 12.32 44.66 79.13
C GLN A 136 11.43 45.17 77.99
N ALA A 137 12.02 45.80 76.97
CA ALA A 137 11.32 46.20 75.75
C ALA A 137 10.74 45.00 75.00
N THR A 138 11.49 43.89 74.93
CA THR A 138 11.04 42.65 74.28
C THR A 138 9.86 42.01 75.01
N LYS A 139 9.89 41.97 76.36
CA LYS A 139 8.78 41.48 77.19
C LYS A 139 7.52 42.35 77.04
N MET A 140 7.68 43.66 76.95
CA MET A 140 6.57 44.59 76.76
C MET A 140 5.95 44.46 75.36
N SER A 141 6.76 44.43 74.31
CA SER A 141 6.34 44.16 72.92
C SER A 141 5.53 42.85 72.81
N LYS A 142 5.99 41.75 73.43
CA LYS A 142 5.26 40.47 73.48
C LYS A 142 3.91 40.58 74.21
N LYS A 143 3.84 41.33 75.33
CA LYS A 143 2.58 41.55 76.07
C LYS A 143 1.57 42.39 75.29
N VAL A 144 2.03 43.40 74.56
CA VAL A 144 1.18 44.22 73.69
C VAL A 144 0.64 43.39 72.53
N TYR A 145 1.50 42.61 71.85
CA TYR A 145 1.09 41.71 70.78
C TYR A 145 0.06 40.68 71.25
N ALA A 146 0.27 40.01 72.40
CA ALA A 146 -0.69 39.04 72.93
C ALA A 146 -2.07 39.66 73.21
N LYS A 147 -2.14 40.92 73.64
CA LYS A 147 -3.43 41.63 73.81
C LYS A 147 -4.07 42.02 72.48
N LEU A 148 -3.26 42.39 71.49
CA LEU A 148 -3.72 42.71 70.15
C LEU A 148 -4.32 41.44 69.50
N GLU A 149 -3.62 40.32 69.59
CA GLU A 149 -4.08 39.02 69.07
C GLU A 149 -5.41 38.56 69.69
N VAL A 150 -5.56 38.67 71.02
CA VAL A 150 -6.82 38.32 71.70
C VAL A 150 -7.99 39.22 71.29
N GLU A 151 -7.74 40.49 70.96
CA GLU A 151 -8.79 41.45 70.61
C GLU A 151 -9.25 41.31 69.14
N PHE A 152 -8.32 41.00 68.21
CA PHE A 152 -8.57 41.07 66.77
C PHE A 152 -8.52 39.72 66.03
N SER A 153 -7.92 38.68 66.61
CA SER A 153 -7.94 37.31 66.07
C SER A 153 -9.05 36.48 66.71
N THR A 154 -9.55 35.48 65.99
CA THR A 154 -10.53 34.50 66.49
C THR A 154 -10.02 33.08 66.27
N LYS A 155 -10.59 32.09 66.96
CA LYS A 155 -10.23 30.66 66.77
C LYS A 155 -10.38 30.15 65.33
N LYS A 156 -11.17 30.85 64.50
CA LYS A 156 -11.40 30.50 63.09
C LYS A 156 -10.59 31.34 62.11
N ARG A 157 -10.04 32.49 62.53
CA ARG A 157 -9.33 33.45 61.67
C ARG A 157 -8.24 34.15 62.47
N GLU A 158 -6.98 33.83 62.16
CA GLU A 158 -5.83 34.55 62.69
C GLU A 158 -5.58 35.82 61.87
N ARG A 159 -5.71 36.98 62.49
CA ARG A 159 -5.65 38.29 61.79
C ARG A 159 -4.48 39.16 62.21
N CYS A 160 -3.54 38.61 62.97
CA CYS A 160 -2.41 39.33 63.51
C CYS A 160 -1.10 38.57 63.27
N CYS A 161 -0.02 39.29 62.96
CA CYS A 161 1.35 38.77 62.92
C CYS A 161 2.32 39.75 63.58
N LYS A 162 3.41 39.23 64.14
CA LYS A 162 4.48 40.03 64.78
C LYS A 162 5.76 40.02 63.94
N LEU A 163 6.14 41.17 63.40
CA LEU A 163 7.41 41.39 62.69
C LEU A 163 8.45 41.99 63.64
N ASP A 164 9.54 41.27 63.92
CA ASP A 164 10.69 41.80 64.66
C ASP A 164 11.77 42.31 63.70
N ILE A 165 12.02 43.63 63.68
CA ILE A 165 12.93 44.28 62.71
C ILE A 165 14.39 43.80 62.83
N HIS A 166 14.83 43.46 64.05
CA HIS A 166 16.23 43.13 64.34
C HIS A 166 16.56 41.63 64.27
N GLY A 167 15.61 40.79 63.84
CA GLY A 167 15.76 39.35 63.78
C GLY A 167 14.40 38.67 63.67
N PRO A 168 13.78 38.65 62.49
CA PRO A 168 12.49 37.99 62.29
C PRO A 168 12.60 36.49 62.62
N GLU A 169 11.53 35.91 63.16
CA GLU A 169 11.46 34.46 63.39
C GLU A 169 11.65 33.70 62.06
N PRO A 170 12.29 32.51 62.07
CA PRO A 170 12.70 31.81 60.85
C PRO A 170 11.55 31.51 59.88
N ASN A 171 10.32 31.36 60.37
CA ASN A 171 9.14 31.05 59.55
C ASN A 171 8.14 32.24 59.47
N PHE A 172 8.50 33.43 59.95
CA PHE A 172 7.61 34.58 59.99
C PHE A 172 7.05 34.94 58.60
N TRP A 173 7.92 34.97 57.60
CA TRP A 173 7.53 35.37 56.24
C TRP A 173 6.58 34.34 55.61
N GLU A 174 6.80 33.04 55.84
CA GLU A 174 5.89 31.99 55.36
C GLU A 174 4.50 32.09 56.02
N ASP A 175 4.46 32.37 57.33
CA ASP A 175 3.19 32.58 58.05
C ASP A 175 2.46 33.85 57.59
N LEU A 176 3.20 34.95 57.40
CA LEU A 176 2.65 36.20 56.87
C LEU A 176 2.08 36.01 55.45
N GLU A 177 2.83 35.37 54.57
CA GLU A 177 2.39 35.05 53.21
C GLU A 177 1.12 34.19 53.23
N SER A 178 1.09 33.15 54.07
CA SER A 178 -0.10 32.28 54.25
C SER A 178 -1.34 33.07 54.65
N LYS A 179 -1.21 34.00 55.62
CA LYS A 179 -2.32 34.84 56.12
C LYS A 179 -2.79 35.88 55.10
N ILE A 180 -1.87 36.46 54.33
CA ILE A 180 -2.21 37.35 53.21
C ILE A 180 -2.95 36.57 52.12
N VAL A 181 -2.46 35.40 51.73
CA VAL A 181 -3.10 34.53 50.73
C VAL A 181 -4.48 34.05 51.20
N GLU A 182 -4.65 33.73 52.49
CA GLU A 182 -5.97 33.40 53.06
C GLU A 182 -6.94 34.59 52.95
N SER A 183 -6.47 35.81 53.23
CA SER A 183 -7.27 37.03 53.08
C SER A 183 -7.68 37.26 51.63
N ILE A 184 -6.75 37.09 50.69
CA ILE A 184 -7.02 37.16 49.25
C ILE A 184 -8.05 36.11 48.84
N ARG A 185 -7.89 34.86 49.29
CA ARG A 185 -8.82 33.75 49.00
C ARG A 185 -10.24 34.09 49.48
N ASN A 186 -10.39 34.56 50.71
CA ASN A 186 -11.69 34.92 51.29
C ASN A 186 -12.37 36.04 50.49
N THR A 187 -11.61 37.07 50.08
CA THR A 187 -12.16 38.16 49.26
C THR A 187 -12.53 37.67 47.87
N LEU A 188 -11.65 36.89 47.22
CA LEU A 188 -11.90 36.28 45.92
C LEU A 188 -13.20 35.45 45.95
N ASP A 189 -13.39 34.61 46.96
CA ASP A 189 -14.57 33.77 47.10
C ASP A 189 -15.88 34.56 47.19
N ARG A 190 -15.88 35.63 48.00
CA ARG A 190 -17.03 36.54 48.13
C ARG A 190 -17.34 37.25 46.82
N ARG A 191 -16.31 37.70 46.11
CA ARG A 191 -16.47 38.39 44.82
C ARG A 191 -16.99 37.44 43.75
N VAL A 192 -16.42 36.25 43.62
CA VAL A 192 -16.91 35.21 42.70
C VAL A 192 -18.39 34.93 42.95
N GLN A 193 -18.78 34.73 44.22
CA GLN A 193 -20.19 34.51 44.58
C GLN A 193 -21.10 35.66 44.11
N PHE A 194 -20.66 36.91 44.32
CA PHE A 194 -21.41 38.08 43.87
C PHE A 194 -21.60 38.10 42.35
N TYR A 195 -20.53 37.92 41.56
CA TYR A 195 -20.66 37.90 40.10
C TYR A 195 -21.52 36.74 39.62
N GLU A 196 -21.37 35.54 40.20
CA GLU A 196 -22.21 34.38 39.86
C GLU A 196 -23.70 34.64 40.11
N ASP A 197 -24.04 35.31 41.22
CA ASP A 197 -25.43 35.65 41.55
C ASP A 197 -25.99 36.71 40.60
N GLU A 198 -25.22 37.74 40.24
CA GLU A 198 -25.64 38.75 39.26
C GLU A 198 -25.78 38.18 37.84
N ILE A 199 -24.84 37.32 37.42
CA ILE A 199 -24.91 36.61 36.13
C ILE A 199 -26.15 35.72 36.10
N ARG A 200 -26.46 35.01 37.20
CA ARG A 200 -27.67 34.17 37.29
C ARG A 200 -28.94 35.00 37.14
N LYS A 201 -29.05 36.13 37.85
CA LYS A 201 -30.18 37.06 37.74
C LYS A 201 -30.38 37.56 36.31
N LEU A 202 -29.31 37.98 35.63
CA LEU A 202 -29.41 38.41 34.22
C LEU A 202 -29.73 37.24 33.28
N SER A 203 -29.21 36.04 33.55
CA SER A 203 -29.50 34.86 32.73
C SER A 203 -30.96 34.42 32.83
N GLU A 204 -31.59 34.53 34.01
CA GLU A 204 -33.02 34.26 34.19
C GLU A 204 -33.90 35.24 33.40
N GLN A 205 -33.42 36.47 33.22
CA GLN A 205 -34.11 37.51 32.46
C GLN A 205 -33.87 37.42 30.95
N ARG A 206 -33.14 36.43 30.44
CA ARG A 206 -32.64 36.37 29.05
C ARG A 206 -33.71 36.41 27.96
N PHE A 207 -34.93 35.97 28.27
CA PHE A 207 -36.07 36.02 27.34
C PHE A 207 -36.93 37.28 27.50
N MET A 208 -36.58 38.17 28.43
CA MET A 208 -37.29 39.42 28.65
C MET A 208 -36.73 40.52 27.72
N PRO A 209 -37.58 41.43 27.20
CA PRO A 209 -37.15 42.49 26.28
C PRO A 209 -36.22 43.54 26.91
N VAL A 210 -36.14 43.59 28.25
CA VAL A 210 -35.24 44.48 29.01
C VAL A 210 -33.81 43.92 29.07
N TRP A 211 -33.61 42.66 28.70
CA TRP A 211 -32.31 42.01 28.76
C TRP A 211 -31.34 42.56 27.70
N ASN A 212 -30.15 42.93 28.15
CA ASN A 212 -29.07 43.42 27.30
C ASN A 212 -27.84 42.53 27.45
N PHE A 213 -27.41 41.91 26.34
CA PHE A 213 -26.24 41.04 26.32
C PHE A 213 -24.94 41.78 26.70
N CYS A 214 -24.81 43.08 26.46
CA CYS A 214 -23.64 43.87 26.87
C CYS A 214 -23.45 43.87 28.39
N ASN A 215 -24.53 43.98 29.16
CA ASN A 215 -24.46 43.91 30.63
C ASN A 215 -24.05 42.52 31.11
N PHE A 216 -24.61 41.48 30.48
CA PHE A 216 -24.23 40.09 30.74
C PHE A 216 -22.75 39.84 30.40
N PHE A 217 -22.29 40.33 29.25
CA PHE A 217 -20.90 40.27 28.81
C PHE A 217 -19.96 40.91 29.82
N ILE A 218 -20.21 42.16 30.24
CA ILE A 218 -19.32 42.87 31.18
C ILE A 218 -19.15 42.08 32.49
N LEU A 219 -20.22 41.49 33.03
CA LEU A 219 -20.14 40.69 34.26
C LEU A 219 -19.35 39.39 34.06
N LYS A 220 -19.62 38.66 32.98
CA LYS A 220 -18.88 37.42 32.62
C LYS A 220 -17.41 37.70 32.35
N GLU A 221 -17.12 38.74 31.58
CA GLU A 221 -15.78 39.21 31.28
C GLU A 221 -15.03 39.64 32.56
N SER A 222 -15.70 40.35 33.48
CA SER A 222 -15.12 40.73 34.78
C SER A 222 -14.78 39.52 35.63
N LEU A 223 -15.64 38.50 35.64
CA LEU A 223 -15.41 37.23 36.35
C LEU A 223 -14.24 36.45 35.72
N ALA A 224 -14.21 36.32 34.40
CA ALA A 224 -13.11 35.66 33.67
C ALA A 224 -11.77 36.37 33.90
N PHE A 225 -11.77 37.70 33.90
CA PHE A 225 -10.59 38.52 34.16
C PHE A 225 -10.11 38.40 35.62
N MET A 226 -11.03 38.32 36.58
CA MET A 226 -10.67 38.06 37.98
C MET A 226 -9.96 36.71 38.15
N PHE A 227 -10.43 35.66 37.48
CA PHE A 227 -9.74 34.38 37.45
C PHE A 227 -8.37 34.48 36.77
N GLU A 228 -8.24 35.28 35.71
CA GLU A 228 -6.95 35.56 35.05
C GLU A 228 -5.95 36.25 35.99
N MET A 229 -6.36 37.28 36.72
CA MET A 229 -5.54 37.97 37.73
C MET A 229 -5.08 37.01 38.84
N ALA A 230 -5.97 36.09 39.25
CA ALA A 230 -5.68 35.05 40.24
C ALA A 230 -4.87 33.86 39.69
N GLN A 231 -4.50 33.89 38.39
CA GLN A 231 -3.83 32.80 37.66
C GLN A 231 -4.61 31.47 37.63
N LEU A 232 -5.93 31.52 37.84
CA LEU A 232 -6.85 30.40 37.71
C LEU A 232 -7.31 30.28 36.24
N HIS A 233 -6.34 30.01 35.34
CA HIS A 233 -6.54 30.06 33.89
C HIS A 233 -7.58 29.03 33.37
N ASP A 234 -7.72 27.86 34.01
CA ASP A 234 -8.76 26.89 33.65
C ASP A 234 -10.18 27.43 33.94
N ASP A 235 -10.38 28.17 35.03
CA ASP A 235 -11.68 28.79 35.35
C ASP A 235 -11.96 29.97 34.41
N SER A 236 -10.96 30.81 34.14
CA SER A 236 -11.04 31.89 33.16
C SER A 236 -11.44 31.37 31.77
N LEU A 237 -10.80 30.28 31.32
CA LEU A 237 -11.12 29.63 30.04
C LEU A 237 -12.57 29.14 29.98
N ARG A 238 -13.08 28.51 31.05
CA ARG A 238 -14.47 28.05 31.13
C ARG A 238 -15.46 29.21 31.00
N GLU A 239 -15.19 30.35 31.62
CA GLU A 239 -16.06 31.53 31.49
C GLU A 239 -16.12 32.05 30.06
N TYR A 240 -14.99 32.08 29.35
CA TYR A 240 -14.96 32.48 27.94
C TYR A 240 -15.68 31.47 27.03
N ASP A 241 -15.53 30.17 27.28
CA ASP A 241 -16.24 29.10 26.56
C ASP A 241 -17.77 29.21 26.77
N GLU A 242 -18.22 29.40 28.01
CA GLU A 242 -19.64 29.63 28.33
C GLU A 242 -20.17 30.91 27.67
N LEU A 243 -19.38 31.98 27.65
CA LEU A 243 -19.74 33.27 27.07
C LEU A 243 -19.91 33.18 25.54
N GLU A 244 -19.04 32.44 24.86
CA GLU A 244 -19.16 32.18 23.41
C GLU A 244 -20.45 31.42 23.08
N LEU A 245 -20.79 30.39 23.84
CA LEU A 245 -22.04 29.63 23.69
C LEU A 245 -23.26 30.52 23.92
N CYS A 246 -23.25 31.32 25.01
CA CYS A 246 -24.33 32.25 25.32
C CYS A 246 -24.53 33.29 24.22
N TYR A 247 -23.44 33.77 23.61
CA TYR A 247 -23.50 34.71 22.50
C TYR A 247 -24.17 34.08 21.27
N LEU A 248 -23.73 32.90 20.84
CA LEU A 248 -24.26 32.22 19.65
C LEU A 248 -25.76 31.98 19.77
N GLU A 249 -26.22 31.50 20.93
CA GLU A 249 -27.64 31.32 21.23
C GLU A 249 -28.42 32.66 21.23
N ALA A 250 -27.84 33.74 21.77
CA ALA A 250 -28.49 35.05 21.83
C ALA A 250 -28.60 35.72 20.44
N VAL A 251 -27.60 35.54 19.58
CA VAL A 251 -27.63 36.03 18.19
C VAL A 251 -28.74 35.31 17.40
N HIS A 252 -28.78 33.98 17.49
CA HIS A 252 -29.74 33.15 16.74
C HIS A 252 -31.20 33.49 17.06
N ASN A 253 -31.48 33.89 18.30
CA ASN A 253 -32.83 34.22 18.75
C ASN A 253 -33.29 35.65 18.42
N SER A 254 -32.38 36.54 18.04
CA SER A 254 -32.67 37.98 18.09
C SER A 254 -33.36 38.58 16.86
N GLY A 255 -33.43 37.88 15.72
CA GLY A 255 -34.17 38.26 14.50
C GLY A 255 -33.82 39.62 13.85
N LYS A 256 -33.05 40.47 14.52
CA LYS A 256 -32.62 41.80 14.05
C LYS A 256 -31.35 41.64 13.19
N GLN A 257 -31.36 42.25 12.02
CA GLN A 257 -30.17 42.39 11.19
C GLN A 257 -29.17 43.30 11.92
N ARG A 258 -28.04 42.73 12.34
CA ARG A 258 -26.95 43.44 13.03
C ARG A 258 -25.84 43.75 12.02
N ASP A 259 -25.03 44.75 12.32
CA ASP A 259 -23.77 44.92 11.60
C ASP A 259 -22.83 43.76 11.95
N PHE A 260 -22.30 43.10 10.92
CA PHE A 260 -21.41 41.96 11.08
C PHE A 260 -20.00 42.42 11.45
N GLY A 261 -19.56 43.61 11.00
CA GLY A 261 -18.17 44.07 11.11
C GLY A 261 -17.25 43.50 10.01
N GLY A 262 -15.94 43.68 10.17
CA GLY A 262 -14.94 43.17 9.21
C GLY A 262 -14.77 43.98 7.92
N ALA A 263 -15.26 45.22 7.91
CA ALA A 263 -15.12 46.15 6.78
C ALA A 263 -14.08 47.26 7.06
N ASP A 264 -13.53 47.33 8.27
CA ASP A 264 -12.53 48.33 8.61
C ASP A 264 -11.17 47.94 7.99
N ARG A 265 -10.36 48.94 7.61
CA ARG A 265 -9.02 48.68 7.08
C ARG A 265 -8.16 48.03 8.17
N GLY A 266 -7.56 46.88 7.86
CA GLY A 266 -6.76 46.08 8.80
C GLY A 266 -7.45 44.82 9.28
N ASP A 267 -8.75 44.67 9.04
CA ASP A 267 -9.54 43.51 9.48
C ASP A 267 -9.17 42.22 8.75
N ASP A 268 -8.50 42.34 7.61
CA ASP A 268 -7.93 41.22 6.87
C ASP A 268 -6.86 40.46 7.68
N ARG A 269 -6.29 41.10 8.70
CA ARG A 269 -5.37 40.48 9.65
C ARG A 269 -6.15 39.90 10.83
N ALA A 270 -6.22 38.57 10.88
CA ALA A 270 -6.93 37.89 11.94
C ALA A 270 -6.32 38.19 13.32
N THR A 271 -7.15 38.64 14.26
CA THR A 271 -6.75 39.02 15.62
C THR A 271 -7.01 37.91 16.64
N LEU A 272 -6.69 36.67 16.27
CA LEU A 272 -7.01 35.47 17.05
C LEU A 272 -6.17 35.26 18.31
N LEU A 273 -5.14 36.08 18.53
CA LEU A 273 -4.15 35.88 19.59
C LEU A 273 -3.95 37.11 20.47
N ASP A 274 -4.47 38.26 20.04
CA ASP A 274 -4.34 39.52 20.76
C ASP A 274 -5.71 40.12 21.06
N PRO A 275 -6.24 39.90 22.28
CA PRO A 275 -7.49 40.51 22.72
C PRO A 275 -7.47 42.04 22.76
N GLY A 276 -6.28 42.65 22.79
CA GLY A 276 -6.10 44.11 22.87
C GLY A 276 -6.06 44.84 21.53
N SER A 277 -6.10 44.10 20.41
CA SER A 277 -5.95 44.64 19.06
C SER A 277 -7.01 45.68 18.67
N LYS A 278 -8.27 45.44 19.02
CA LYS A 278 -9.39 46.40 18.90
C LYS A 278 -9.95 46.73 20.27
N THR A 279 -10.42 47.96 20.43
CA THR A 279 -11.05 48.40 21.69
C THR A 279 -12.46 47.81 21.84
N LEU A 280 -12.89 47.50 23.06
CA LEU A 280 -14.25 47.03 23.34
C LEU A 280 -15.32 48.04 22.87
N ALA A 281 -14.99 49.33 22.87
CA ALA A 281 -15.82 50.39 22.31
C ALA A 281 -15.93 50.32 20.77
N GLN A 282 -14.94 49.76 20.08
CA GLN A 282 -15.04 49.46 18.65
C GLN A 282 -15.79 48.14 18.41
N ILE A 283 -15.74 47.19 19.33
CA ILE A 283 -16.43 45.89 19.17
C ILE A 283 -17.95 46.04 19.36
N VAL A 284 -18.38 46.97 20.21
CA VAL A 284 -19.79 47.24 20.52
C VAL A 284 -20.26 48.54 19.87
N GLN A 285 -21.31 48.47 19.06
CA GLN A 285 -21.97 49.60 18.42
C GLN A 285 -23.47 49.58 18.72
N ASP A 286 -24.03 50.72 19.17
CA ASP A 286 -25.46 50.90 19.46
C ASP A 286 -26.08 49.77 20.31
N ASP A 287 -25.38 49.37 21.38
CA ASP A 287 -25.74 48.27 22.30
C ASP A 287 -25.79 46.85 21.67
N SER A 288 -25.17 46.67 20.50
CA SER A 288 -24.97 45.38 19.83
C SER A 288 -23.49 45.11 19.56
N PHE A 289 -23.10 43.83 19.58
CA PHE A 289 -21.76 43.41 19.19
C PHE A 289 -21.67 43.25 17.68
N ARG A 290 -20.56 43.71 17.09
CA ARG A 290 -20.15 43.31 15.75
C ARG A 290 -19.59 41.89 15.83
N GLU A 291 -20.26 40.95 15.19
CA GLU A 291 -19.95 39.52 15.33
C GLU A 291 -18.51 39.19 14.93
N PHE A 292 -18.00 39.87 13.90
CA PHE A 292 -16.68 39.62 13.35
C PHE A 292 -15.56 39.87 14.38
N GLU A 293 -15.57 41.02 15.02
CA GLU A 293 -14.58 41.40 16.02
C GLU A 293 -14.81 40.65 17.34
N PHE A 294 -16.06 40.49 17.76
CA PHE A 294 -16.38 39.88 19.04
C PHE A 294 -15.97 38.40 19.12
N ARG A 295 -16.23 37.64 18.05
CA ARG A 295 -15.85 36.22 17.97
C ARG A 295 -14.33 36.05 18.01
N GLN A 296 -13.58 36.93 17.35
CA GLN A 296 -12.12 36.93 17.38
C GLN A 296 -11.57 37.31 18.76
N TYR A 297 -12.17 38.32 19.41
CA TYR A 297 -11.83 38.72 20.77
C TYR A 297 -11.97 37.56 21.76
N LEU A 298 -13.10 36.85 21.75
CA LEU A 298 -13.33 35.69 22.62
C LEU A 298 -12.29 34.59 22.36
N PHE A 299 -12.03 34.28 21.10
CA PHE A 299 -11.03 33.28 20.74
C PHE A 299 -9.62 33.69 21.17
N ALA A 300 -9.28 34.97 21.09
CA ALA A 300 -8.00 35.49 21.58
C ALA A 300 -7.89 35.37 23.11
N CYS A 301 -8.96 35.63 23.85
CA CYS A 301 -9.00 35.41 25.30
C CYS A 301 -8.83 33.93 25.65
N GLN A 302 -9.55 33.03 24.98
CA GLN A 302 -9.40 31.57 25.15
C GLN A 302 -7.97 31.12 24.85
N SER A 303 -7.39 31.58 23.73
CA SER A 303 -6.03 31.25 23.32
C SER A 303 -4.99 31.73 24.33
N LYS A 304 -5.14 32.95 24.86
CA LYS A 304 -4.27 33.50 25.92
C LYS A 304 -4.27 32.59 27.15
N SER A 305 -5.45 32.18 27.63
CA SER A 305 -5.57 31.27 28.78
C SER A 305 -4.97 29.89 28.49
N LEU A 306 -5.19 29.33 27.30
CA LEU A 306 -4.63 28.04 26.90
C LEU A 306 -3.10 28.05 26.81
N PHE A 307 -2.50 29.13 26.31
CA PHE A 307 -1.05 29.27 26.31
C PHE A 307 -0.48 29.39 27.73
N LYS A 308 -1.17 30.09 28.64
CA LYS A 308 -0.79 30.14 30.07
C LYS A 308 -0.89 28.77 30.75
N LEU A 309 -1.79 27.90 30.28
CA LEU A 309 -1.91 26.51 30.72
C LEU A 309 -0.91 25.56 30.03
N ASN A 310 -0.04 26.07 29.16
CA ASN A 310 0.89 25.27 28.34
C ASN A 310 0.17 24.21 27.48
N ARG A 311 -0.98 24.57 26.87
CA ARG A 311 -1.79 23.71 25.99
C ARG A 311 -1.82 24.21 24.53
N PRO A 312 -0.68 24.38 23.83
CA PRO A 312 -0.63 24.88 22.45
C PRO A 312 -1.36 23.97 21.44
N PHE A 313 -1.41 22.66 21.69
CA PHE A 313 -2.18 21.71 20.87
C PHE A 313 -3.68 22.06 20.87
N GLU A 314 -4.23 22.39 22.04
CA GLU A 314 -5.66 22.72 22.16
C GLU A 314 -5.98 24.03 21.44
N VAL A 315 -5.06 25.01 21.45
CA VAL A 315 -5.17 26.24 20.64
C VAL A 315 -5.22 25.91 19.15
N ALA A 316 -4.33 25.05 18.65
CA ALA A 316 -4.33 24.64 17.25
C ALA A 316 -5.63 23.92 16.86
N SER A 317 -6.10 22.99 17.69
CA SER A 317 -7.33 22.21 17.46
C SER A 317 -8.58 23.09 17.45
N ARG A 318 -8.79 23.89 18.52
CA ARG A 318 -9.91 24.83 18.61
C ARG A 318 -9.83 25.89 17.51
N GLY A 319 -8.62 26.36 17.21
CA GLY A 319 -8.36 27.33 16.15
C GLY A 319 -8.69 26.85 14.76
N TYR A 320 -8.30 25.63 14.41
CA TYR A 320 -8.67 25.02 13.14
C TYR A 320 -10.20 24.90 12.99
N ALA A 321 -10.88 24.40 14.03
CA ALA A 321 -12.34 24.31 14.05
C ALA A 321 -13.01 25.69 13.94
N PHE A 322 -12.50 26.69 14.67
CA PHE A 322 -12.98 28.07 14.63
C PHE A 322 -12.83 28.65 13.22
N ILE A 323 -11.64 28.54 12.59
CA ILE A 323 -11.38 29.08 11.25
C ILE A 323 -12.31 28.45 10.21
N ILE A 324 -12.53 27.14 10.26
CA ILE A 324 -13.45 26.46 9.33
C ILE A 324 -14.89 26.94 9.53
N SER A 325 -15.35 26.99 10.77
CA SER A 325 -16.71 27.43 11.12
C SER A 325 -16.92 28.88 10.71
N PHE A 326 -16.00 29.76 11.08
CA PHE A 326 -16.07 31.18 10.83
C PHE A 326 -15.90 31.52 9.34
N SER A 327 -15.09 30.77 8.59
CA SER A 327 -15.01 30.86 7.12
C SER A 327 -16.38 30.62 6.45
N LYS A 328 -17.22 29.73 7.00
CA LYS A 328 -18.61 29.56 6.54
C LYS A 328 -19.46 30.80 6.88
N THR A 329 -19.31 31.35 8.09
CA THR A 329 -19.99 32.60 8.47
C THR A 329 -19.60 33.79 7.58
N LEU A 330 -18.30 33.93 7.25
CA LEU A 330 -17.80 34.93 6.29
C LEU A 330 -18.39 34.74 4.89
N THR A 331 -18.62 33.48 4.49
CA THR A 331 -19.27 33.17 3.20
C THR A 331 -20.71 33.67 3.15
N SER A 332 -21.46 33.55 4.26
CA SER A 332 -22.83 34.07 4.35
C SER A 332 -22.90 35.60 4.28
N HIS A 333 -21.84 36.29 4.71
CA HIS A 333 -21.72 37.77 4.71
C HIS A 333 -20.83 38.31 3.58
N GLU A 334 -20.49 37.48 2.58
CA GLU A 334 -19.56 37.85 1.50
C GLU A 334 -20.04 39.03 0.64
N ARG A 335 -21.35 39.34 0.68
CA ARG A 335 -21.95 40.49 -0.01
C ARG A 335 -21.63 41.84 0.66
N SER A 336 -21.43 41.87 1.98
CA SER A 336 -21.15 43.09 2.75
C SER A 336 -19.66 43.29 3.03
N LEU A 337 -18.86 42.23 2.93
CA LEU A 337 -17.42 42.27 3.20
C LEU A 337 -16.62 42.77 1.98
N PRO A 338 -15.41 43.33 2.21
CA PRO A 338 -14.47 43.67 1.14
C PRO A 338 -14.13 42.49 0.23
N PHE A 339 -13.71 42.79 -0.99
CA PHE A 339 -13.43 41.77 -2.01
C PHE A 339 -12.31 40.81 -1.57
N CYS A 340 -12.60 39.51 -1.56
CA CYS A 340 -11.68 38.45 -1.10
C CYS A 340 -11.24 38.55 0.37
N MET A 341 -12.01 39.26 1.21
CA MET A 341 -11.78 39.36 2.65
C MET A 341 -11.68 37.99 3.33
N ARG A 342 -12.54 37.04 2.94
CA ARG A 342 -12.52 35.68 3.50
C ARG A 342 -11.20 34.97 3.23
N GLU A 343 -10.69 35.04 2.01
CA GLU A 343 -9.43 34.40 1.61
C GLU A 343 -8.25 35.00 2.36
N ALA A 344 -8.18 36.34 2.45
CA ALA A 344 -7.14 37.05 3.19
C ALA A 344 -7.19 36.71 4.69
N TRP A 345 -8.36 36.81 5.30
CA TRP A 345 -8.55 36.53 6.73
C TRP A 345 -8.24 35.09 7.09
N VAL A 346 -8.69 34.10 6.31
CA VAL A 346 -8.39 32.68 6.60
C VAL A 346 -6.88 32.41 6.50
N LEU A 347 -6.20 33.00 5.52
CA LEU A 347 -4.75 32.86 5.38
C LEU A 347 -4.00 33.46 6.57
N THR A 348 -4.33 34.69 6.98
CA THR A 348 -3.69 35.35 8.12
C THR A 348 -4.02 34.64 9.44
N ALA A 349 -5.24 34.13 9.60
CA ALA A 349 -5.66 33.32 10.75
C ALA A 349 -4.85 32.02 10.88
N CYS A 350 -4.71 31.26 9.79
CA CYS A 350 -3.91 30.03 9.79
C CYS A 350 -2.46 30.32 10.18
N LEU A 351 -1.85 31.34 9.57
CA LEU A 351 -0.46 31.72 9.85
C LEU A 351 -0.26 32.21 11.29
N ALA A 352 -1.20 33.00 11.84
CA ALA A 352 -1.13 33.47 13.22
C ALA A 352 -1.08 32.29 14.19
N ILE A 353 -1.99 31.32 14.05
CA ILE A 353 -2.05 30.14 14.93
C ILE A 353 -0.81 29.27 14.76
N ILE A 354 -0.36 29.02 13.53
CA ILE A 354 0.84 28.23 13.26
C ILE A 354 2.06 28.87 13.94
N ASN A 355 2.28 30.16 13.74
CA ASN A 355 3.45 30.85 14.30
C ASN A 355 3.44 30.86 15.83
N ALA A 356 2.27 31.13 16.44
CA ALA A 356 2.14 31.15 17.88
C ALA A 356 2.32 29.77 18.52
N THR A 357 1.68 28.75 17.94
CA THR A 357 1.79 27.37 18.47
C THR A 357 3.19 26.81 18.25
N ALA A 358 3.84 27.07 17.11
CA ALA A 358 5.22 26.67 16.89
C ALA A 358 6.22 27.35 17.85
N SER A 359 5.98 28.61 18.22
CA SER A 359 6.88 29.35 19.14
C SER A 359 6.77 28.92 20.61
N LEU A 360 5.63 28.35 21.01
CA LEU A 360 5.31 28.00 22.40
C LEU A 360 5.23 26.48 22.63
N TYR A 361 5.38 25.68 21.57
CA TYR A 361 5.42 24.23 21.66
C TYR A 361 6.82 23.74 22.04
N ASN A 362 6.91 22.95 23.11
CA ASN A 362 8.14 22.29 23.54
C ASN A 362 8.07 20.80 23.18
N ASP A 363 9.01 20.34 22.34
CA ASP A 363 9.13 18.93 21.93
C ASP A 363 9.27 18.01 23.16
N GLY A 364 8.54 16.90 23.17
CA GLY A 364 8.58 15.90 24.23
C GLY A 364 7.74 16.20 25.48
N SER A 365 6.98 17.31 25.51
CA SER A 365 6.07 17.64 26.62
C SER A 365 4.76 16.84 26.62
N VAL A 366 4.43 16.18 25.50
CA VAL A 366 3.15 15.48 25.28
C VAL A 366 3.41 14.06 24.76
N SER A 367 2.41 13.17 24.86
CA SER A 367 2.49 11.81 24.31
C SER A 367 2.69 11.82 22.78
N ALA A 368 3.38 10.79 22.27
CA ALA A 368 3.70 10.67 20.84
C ALA A 368 2.46 10.67 19.93
N ASP A 369 1.31 10.21 20.42
CA ASP A 369 0.05 10.22 19.65
C ASP A 369 -0.51 11.63 19.50
N ILE A 370 -0.50 12.43 20.56
CA ILE A 370 -0.95 13.83 20.52
C ILE A 370 0.02 14.67 19.70
N GLU A 371 1.32 14.40 19.77
CA GLU A 371 2.32 15.06 18.94
C GLU A 371 2.08 14.82 17.44
N LYS A 372 1.82 13.57 17.03
CA LYS A 372 1.50 13.27 15.63
C LYS A 372 0.21 13.92 15.17
N GLU A 373 -0.79 14.01 16.05
CA GLU A 373 -2.05 14.69 15.79
C GLU A 373 -1.88 16.21 15.71
N PHE A 374 -0.99 16.78 16.53
CA PHE A 374 -0.60 18.19 16.44
C PHE A 374 0.02 18.52 15.08
N TYR A 375 0.98 17.70 14.63
CA TYR A 375 1.57 17.85 13.30
C TYR A 375 0.55 17.67 12.18
N ARG A 376 -0.42 16.77 12.33
CA ARG A 376 -1.55 16.64 11.39
C ARG A 376 -2.34 17.96 11.28
N LEU A 377 -2.70 18.55 12.42
CA LEU A 377 -3.44 19.82 12.49
C LEU A 377 -2.65 21.00 11.90
N LEU A 378 -1.34 21.09 12.17
CA LEU A 378 -0.49 22.10 11.54
C LEU A 378 -0.45 21.91 10.00
N GLY A 379 -0.36 20.67 9.53
CA GLY A 379 -0.45 20.33 8.11
C GLY A 379 -1.77 20.79 7.49
N ASP A 380 -2.89 20.61 8.19
CA ASP A 380 -4.22 21.07 7.75
C ASP A 380 -4.33 22.61 7.71
N LEU A 381 -3.78 23.31 8.71
CA LEU A 381 -3.75 24.78 8.73
C LEU A 381 -2.91 25.35 7.58
N TYR A 382 -1.72 24.78 7.32
CA TYR A 382 -0.90 25.17 6.17
C TYR A 382 -1.62 24.89 4.86
N SER A 383 -2.25 23.72 4.73
CA SER A 383 -3.01 23.34 3.53
C SER A 383 -4.20 24.27 3.29
N LEU A 384 -4.93 24.66 4.33
CA LEU A 384 -6.03 25.61 4.23
C LEU A 384 -5.54 26.99 3.80
N GLY A 385 -4.49 27.52 4.42
CA GLY A 385 -3.87 28.79 4.04
C GLY A 385 -3.36 28.78 2.60
N ARG A 386 -2.62 27.73 2.23
CA ARG A 386 -2.11 27.49 0.87
C ARG A 386 -3.21 27.53 -0.18
N VAL A 387 -4.34 26.86 0.07
CA VAL A 387 -5.48 26.83 -0.84
C VAL A 387 -6.13 28.20 -1.01
N LYS A 388 -6.26 28.98 0.08
CA LYS A 388 -6.77 30.37 0.01
C LYS A 388 -5.81 31.30 -0.71
N PHE A 389 -4.51 31.12 -0.50
CA PHE A 389 -3.47 31.87 -1.19
C PHE A 389 -3.46 31.60 -2.70
N MET A 390 -3.55 30.33 -3.10
CA MET A 390 -3.69 29.92 -4.51
C MET A 390 -4.90 30.61 -5.16
N ARG A 391 -6.03 30.67 -4.46
CA ARG A 391 -7.23 31.31 -4.98
C ARG A 391 -7.06 32.80 -5.24
N LEU A 392 -6.37 33.53 -4.36
CA LEU A 392 -6.02 34.94 -4.60
C LEU A 392 -5.19 35.08 -5.88
N ALA A 393 -4.24 34.18 -6.09
CA ALA A 393 -3.39 34.16 -7.28
C ALA A 393 -4.17 33.96 -8.58
N TYR A 394 -5.17 33.08 -8.59
CA TYR A 394 -6.03 32.86 -9.75
C TYR A 394 -6.86 34.10 -10.10
N LEU A 395 -7.23 34.92 -9.12
CA LEU A 395 -8.01 36.14 -9.34
C LEU A 395 -7.18 37.28 -9.94
N ILE A 396 -5.87 37.29 -9.72
CA ILE A 396 -4.95 38.31 -10.26
C ILE A 396 -4.15 37.83 -11.48
N GLY A 397 -4.38 36.59 -11.90
CA GLY A 397 -3.76 35.98 -13.09
C GLY A 397 -2.42 35.28 -12.86
N TYR A 398 -1.93 35.15 -11.63
CA TYR A 398 -0.69 34.40 -11.31
C TYR A 398 -0.93 32.88 -11.19
N GLY A 399 -2.18 32.47 -10.95
CA GLY A 399 -2.53 31.05 -10.80
C GLY A 399 -2.24 30.19 -12.04
N THR A 400 -2.11 30.78 -13.23
CA THR A 400 -1.74 30.08 -14.46
C THR A 400 -0.26 29.70 -14.54
N ASP A 401 0.59 30.34 -13.74
CA ASP A 401 2.04 30.10 -13.74
C ASP A 401 2.46 28.95 -12.82
N ILE A 402 1.55 28.47 -11.97
CA ILE A 402 1.73 27.26 -11.16
C ILE A 402 1.22 26.05 -11.91
N GLU A 403 2.03 24.99 -11.96
CA GLU A 403 1.64 23.72 -12.59
C GLU A 403 0.38 23.15 -11.92
N ARG A 404 -0.61 22.78 -12.74
CA ARG A 404 -1.84 22.14 -12.26
C ARG A 404 -1.53 20.68 -11.90
N SER A 405 -1.36 20.42 -10.61
CA SER A 405 -1.37 19.06 -10.07
C SER A 405 -2.82 18.55 -9.90
N PRO A 406 -3.05 17.23 -9.84
CA PRO A 406 -4.33 16.65 -9.43
C PRO A 406 -4.82 17.17 -8.08
N ALA A 407 -3.91 17.33 -7.11
CA ALA A 407 -4.24 17.82 -5.77
C ALA A 407 -4.74 19.27 -5.80
N ASN A 408 -4.03 20.18 -6.46
CA ASN A 408 -4.48 21.55 -6.67
C ASN A 408 -5.76 21.64 -7.48
N SER A 409 -5.89 20.82 -8.51
CA SER A 409 -7.07 20.79 -9.37
C SER A 409 -8.31 20.35 -8.63
N ALA A 410 -8.22 19.30 -7.81
CA ALA A 410 -9.31 18.87 -6.96
C ALA A 410 -9.67 19.94 -5.92
N LEU A 411 -8.67 20.48 -5.22
CA LEU A 411 -8.90 21.47 -4.15
C LEU A 411 -9.52 22.77 -4.67
N LEU A 412 -9.05 23.29 -5.80
CA LEU A 412 -9.58 24.51 -6.39
C LEU A 412 -10.96 24.31 -7.03
N SER A 413 -11.22 23.14 -7.63
CA SER A 413 -12.53 22.83 -8.23
C SER A 413 -13.66 22.73 -7.20
N MET A 414 -13.33 22.31 -5.98
CA MET A 414 -14.29 22.14 -4.88
C MET A 414 -14.67 23.46 -4.20
N LEU A 415 -14.06 24.60 -4.57
CA LEU A 415 -14.27 25.87 -3.90
C LEU A 415 -15.10 26.85 -4.75
N PRO A 416 -16.22 27.40 -4.23
CA PRO A 416 -17.04 28.34 -4.99
C PRO A 416 -16.33 29.67 -5.16
N TRP A 417 -16.21 30.26 -6.36
CA TRP A 417 -15.58 31.57 -6.63
C TRP A 417 -16.13 32.71 -5.76
N PRO A 418 -15.36 33.80 -5.54
CA PRO A 418 -15.82 34.88 -4.68
C PRO A 418 -17.13 35.45 -5.20
N LYS A 419 -18.07 35.70 -4.29
CA LYS A 419 -19.44 36.12 -4.60
C LYS A 419 -19.72 37.53 -4.09
N PRO A 420 -18.91 38.56 -4.42
CA PRO A 420 -19.17 39.92 -3.95
C PRO A 420 -20.53 40.43 -4.47
N ALA A 421 -21.12 41.40 -3.77
CA ALA A 421 -22.36 42.05 -4.20
C ALA A 421 -22.19 42.71 -5.57
N VAL A 422 -21.03 43.34 -5.79
CA VAL A 422 -20.62 43.96 -7.05
C VAL A 422 -19.20 43.53 -7.35
N TRP A 423 -18.93 43.06 -8.56
CA TRP A 423 -17.56 42.78 -8.98
C TRP A 423 -16.77 44.10 -9.08
N PRO A 424 -15.49 44.15 -8.65
CA PRO A 424 -14.69 45.37 -8.72
C PRO A 424 -14.67 46.03 -10.11
N SER A 425 -14.73 47.36 -10.14
CA SER A 425 -14.63 48.15 -11.37
C SER A 425 -13.18 48.37 -11.78
N LEU A 426 -12.94 48.58 -13.08
CA LEU A 426 -11.62 48.89 -13.60
C LEU A 426 -11.21 50.32 -13.16
N PRO A 427 -10.01 50.52 -12.59
CA PRO A 427 -9.51 51.85 -12.25
C PRO A 427 -9.29 52.72 -13.50
N PRO A 428 -9.54 54.04 -13.44
CA PRO A 428 -9.47 54.94 -14.61
C PRO A 428 -8.08 55.02 -15.26
N ASP A 429 -7.00 54.82 -14.51
CA ASP A 429 -5.60 54.94 -14.99
C ASP A 429 -4.93 53.59 -15.34
N SER A 430 -5.67 52.49 -15.35
CA SER A 430 -5.10 51.13 -15.40
C SER A 430 -4.78 50.58 -16.81
N THR A 431 -4.84 51.42 -17.86
CA THR A 431 -4.68 50.98 -19.26
C THR A 431 -3.33 50.31 -19.54
N SER A 432 -2.23 50.79 -18.95
CA SER A 432 -0.90 50.19 -19.09
C SER A 432 -0.81 48.81 -18.44
N GLU A 433 -1.47 48.62 -17.30
CA GLU A 433 -1.50 47.35 -16.57
C GLU A 433 -2.34 46.30 -17.28
N VAL A 434 -3.47 46.71 -17.87
CA VAL A 434 -4.31 45.84 -18.71
C VAL A 434 -3.50 45.34 -19.91
N ILE A 435 -2.73 46.22 -20.57
CA ILE A 435 -1.84 45.83 -21.69
C ILE A 435 -0.76 44.86 -21.20
N ALA A 436 -0.18 45.09 -20.03
CA ALA A 436 0.82 44.19 -19.44
C ALA A 436 0.23 42.80 -19.14
N LYS A 437 -0.97 42.71 -18.56
CA LYS A 437 -1.68 41.45 -18.31
C LYS A 437 -2.15 40.79 -19.60
N GLU A 438 -2.63 41.53 -20.61
CA GLU A 438 -2.93 40.98 -21.94
C GLU A 438 -1.68 40.35 -22.57
N LYS A 439 -0.52 41.02 -22.47
CA LYS A 439 0.76 40.47 -22.95
C LYS A 439 1.16 39.22 -22.16
N MET A 440 0.99 39.20 -20.85
CA MET A 440 1.25 38.03 -20.01
C MET A 440 0.39 36.82 -20.42
N ILE A 441 -0.93 37.03 -20.62
CA ILE A 441 -1.87 35.98 -21.08
C ILE A 441 -1.50 35.46 -22.48
N LEU A 442 -1.03 36.34 -23.37
CA LEU A 442 -0.59 35.94 -24.72
C LEU A 442 0.77 35.23 -24.71
N GLN A 443 1.63 35.52 -23.73
CA GLN A 443 2.94 34.89 -23.57
C GLN A 443 2.91 33.58 -22.77
N SER A 444 1.82 33.30 -22.04
CA SER A 444 1.60 32.01 -21.37
C SER A 444 1.30 30.92 -22.40
N ASN A 445 2.29 30.55 -23.20
CA ASN A 445 2.23 29.34 -24.02
C ASN A 445 2.29 28.14 -23.06
N PRO A 446 1.34 27.19 -23.12
CA PRO A 446 1.47 25.96 -22.37
C PRO A 446 2.78 25.29 -22.78
N LYS A 447 3.73 25.19 -21.84
CA LYS A 447 4.96 24.42 -22.08
C LYS A 447 4.51 23.02 -22.48
N THR A 448 4.93 22.58 -23.66
CA THR A 448 4.62 21.23 -24.13
C THR A 448 5.18 20.25 -23.11
N LYS A 449 4.34 19.36 -22.57
CA LYS A 449 4.80 18.37 -21.59
C LYS A 449 5.93 17.52 -22.22
N PRO A 450 6.83 16.94 -21.39
CA PRO A 450 7.91 16.09 -21.85
C PRO A 450 7.40 15.02 -22.83
N PHE A 451 8.23 14.63 -23.80
CA PHE A 451 7.89 13.69 -24.90
C PHE A 451 6.81 14.17 -25.88
N GLY A 452 6.46 15.46 -25.89
CA GLY A 452 5.42 15.99 -26.76
C GLY A 452 4.01 15.56 -26.35
N ILE A 453 3.84 15.15 -25.09
CA ILE A 453 2.57 14.64 -24.57
C ILE A 453 1.53 15.77 -24.57
N GLN A 454 0.45 15.58 -25.33
CA GLN A 454 -0.66 16.53 -25.39
C GLN A 454 -1.79 16.05 -24.49
N LYS A 455 -1.65 16.27 -23.17
CA LYS A 455 -2.76 16.11 -22.23
C LYS A 455 -3.51 17.44 -22.10
N ASN A 456 -4.83 17.39 -22.22
CA ASN A 456 -5.67 18.54 -21.89
C ASN A 456 -5.38 18.97 -20.46
N PRO A 457 -5.21 20.28 -20.20
CA PRO A 457 -4.97 20.75 -18.84
C PRO A 457 -6.16 20.35 -17.96
N LEU A 458 -5.87 19.95 -16.72
CA LEU A 458 -6.90 19.63 -15.73
C LEU A 458 -7.91 20.79 -15.65
N PRO A 459 -9.23 20.50 -15.60
CA PRO A 459 -10.27 21.52 -15.67
C PRO A 459 -10.23 22.42 -14.44
N LEU A 460 -9.67 23.60 -14.62
CA LEU A 460 -9.69 24.74 -13.69
C LEU A 460 -9.76 26.04 -14.48
N GLU A 461 -10.54 26.04 -15.58
CA GLU A 461 -10.49 27.14 -16.52
C GLU A 461 -10.98 28.48 -15.92
N PRO A 462 -10.35 29.60 -16.33
CA PRO A 462 -10.87 30.96 -16.16
C PRO A 462 -12.29 31.19 -16.73
N SER A 463 -12.84 30.22 -17.47
CA SER A 463 -14.17 30.31 -18.09
C SER A 463 -15.30 30.50 -17.08
N VAL A 464 -15.14 29.99 -15.84
CA VAL A 464 -16.09 30.27 -14.75
C VAL A 464 -15.86 31.67 -14.16
N LEU A 465 -14.61 32.10 -13.97
CA LEU A 465 -14.28 33.41 -13.40
C LEU A 465 -14.78 34.56 -14.28
N LEU A 466 -14.47 34.53 -15.58
CA LEU A 466 -14.88 35.56 -16.53
C LEU A 466 -16.42 35.64 -16.63
N ARG A 467 -17.08 34.48 -16.63
CA ARG A 467 -18.54 34.38 -16.65
C ARG A 467 -19.16 34.92 -15.36
N GLU A 468 -18.61 34.56 -14.21
CA GLU A 468 -19.13 35.01 -12.92
C GLU A 468 -18.91 36.50 -12.69
N ALA A 469 -17.72 37.03 -13.03
CA ALA A 469 -17.42 38.46 -12.95
C ALA A 469 -18.42 39.29 -13.78
N ASN A 470 -18.63 38.91 -15.04
CA ASN A 470 -19.57 39.60 -15.92
C ASN A 470 -21.05 39.41 -15.49
N ARG A 471 -21.42 38.23 -14.96
CA ARG A 471 -22.77 37.98 -14.40
C ARG A 471 -23.08 38.95 -13.25
N ARG A 472 -22.14 39.15 -12.33
CA ARG A 472 -22.32 40.04 -11.16
C ARG A 472 -22.34 41.52 -11.50
N ARG A 473 -21.65 41.92 -12.55
CA ARG A 473 -21.78 43.29 -13.10
C ARG A 473 -23.14 43.49 -13.76
N ALA A 474 -23.64 42.48 -14.48
CA ALA A 474 -24.92 42.53 -15.16
C ALA A 474 -26.14 42.50 -14.21
N SER A 475 -26.05 41.87 -13.04
CA SER A 475 -27.16 41.78 -12.07
C SER A 475 -27.60 43.13 -11.48
N LEU A 476 -26.82 44.19 -11.63
CA LEU A 476 -27.24 45.57 -11.32
C LEU A 476 -27.99 46.25 -12.47
N SER A 477 -27.79 45.78 -13.71
CA SER A 477 -28.45 46.34 -14.90
C SER A 477 -29.87 45.82 -15.09
N ALA A 478 -30.22 44.68 -14.51
CA ALA A 478 -31.57 44.13 -14.49
C ALA A 478 -32.06 44.12 -13.04
N GLY A 479 -32.98 45.03 -12.69
CA GLY A 479 -33.54 45.13 -11.34
C GLY A 479 -34.06 43.79 -10.82
N ASN A 480 -33.70 43.47 -9.57
CA ASN A 480 -34.19 42.39 -8.71
C ASN A 480 -35.24 41.44 -9.32
N MET A 481 -34.79 40.25 -9.75
CA MET A 481 -35.64 39.05 -9.84
C MET A 481 -34.88 37.87 -9.19
N LEU A 482 -35.55 37.26 -8.20
CA LEU A 482 -35.13 36.24 -7.24
C LEU A 482 -34.11 35.19 -7.72
N GLU A 483 -33.07 34.97 -6.91
CA GLU A 483 -32.31 33.70 -6.85
C GLU A 483 -33.05 32.71 -5.93
N MET A 484 -33.84 31.82 -6.52
CA MET A 484 -34.20 30.53 -5.90
C MET A 484 -33.99 29.46 -6.97
N PHE A 485 -32.90 28.70 -6.85
CA PHE A 485 -32.72 27.30 -7.26
C PHE A 485 -31.20 27.03 -7.34
N ASP A 486 -30.64 26.54 -6.25
CA ASP A 486 -29.37 25.80 -6.23
C ASP A 486 -29.69 24.47 -5.53
N GLY A 487 -29.41 23.35 -6.21
CA GLY A 487 -29.43 22.01 -5.62
C GLY A 487 -30.25 20.97 -6.40
N SER A 488 -29.58 20.21 -7.27
CA SER A 488 -29.74 18.75 -7.47
C SER A 488 -29.12 18.36 -8.80
N GLY A 489 -27.95 17.72 -8.75
CA GLY A 489 -27.39 17.00 -9.89
C GLY A 489 -28.19 15.72 -10.09
N SER A 490 -28.86 15.61 -11.23
CA SER A 490 -29.29 14.33 -11.79
C SER A 490 -28.65 14.20 -13.16
N GLU A 491 -27.69 13.28 -13.25
CA GLU A 491 -27.15 12.78 -14.51
C GLU A 491 -28.29 12.11 -15.31
N SER A 492 -28.50 12.59 -16.52
CA SER A 492 -29.27 11.88 -17.54
C SER A 492 -28.53 12.04 -18.86
N VAL A 493 -27.82 10.97 -19.21
CA VAL A 493 -27.16 10.72 -20.50
C VAL A 493 -28.21 10.77 -21.61
N LEU A 494 -28.03 11.69 -22.57
CA LEU A 494 -28.55 11.50 -23.93
C LEU A 494 -27.48 11.86 -24.97
N ARG A 495 -26.93 10.81 -25.58
CA ARG A 495 -26.34 10.84 -26.92
C ARG A 495 -27.31 11.51 -27.88
N MET A 496 -26.83 12.39 -28.76
CA MET A 496 -27.26 12.47 -30.16
C MET A 496 -26.24 13.25 -31.01
N SER A 497 -26.01 12.72 -32.19
CA SER A 497 -25.07 13.07 -33.27
C SER A 497 -25.37 14.40 -34.00
N PRO A 498 -24.41 14.94 -34.80
CA PRO A 498 -24.60 16.21 -35.49
C PRO A 498 -25.18 16.00 -36.90
N SER A 499 -26.24 16.74 -37.26
CA SER A 499 -26.40 17.32 -38.60
C SER A 499 -27.64 18.23 -38.69
N SER A 500 -27.45 19.47 -39.17
CA SER A 500 -28.03 19.97 -40.42
C SER A 500 -28.06 21.51 -40.43
N LYS A 501 -27.82 22.04 -41.63
CA LYS A 501 -27.69 23.46 -41.98
C LYS A 501 -29.05 24.17 -42.03
N ALA A 502 -28.94 25.50 -42.01
CA ALA A 502 -29.86 26.54 -42.51
C ALA A 502 -30.94 27.05 -41.52
N HIS A 503 -30.82 28.32 -41.09
CA HIS A 503 -31.26 29.46 -41.89
C HIS A 503 -30.79 30.79 -41.27
N GLU A 504 -30.11 31.60 -42.09
CA GLU A 504 -30.03 33.04 -41.89
C GLU A 504 -31.44 33.64 -42.02
N SER A 505 -31.83 34.48 -41.06
CA SER A 505 -32.85 35.51 -41.29
C SER A 505 -32.29 36.85 -40.83
N SER A 506 -32.12 37.71 -41.83
CA SER A 506 -31.70 39.09 -41.69
C SER A 506 -32.90 40.00 -41.41
N MET A 507 -32.57 41.21 -40.95
CA MET A 507 -33.37 42.43 -40.84
C MET A 507 -34.04 42.66 -39.48
N SER A 508 -33.99 43.86 -38.89
CA SER A 508 -33.85 45.17 -39.50
C SER A 508 -33.14 46.17 -38.58
N ARG A 509 -32.30 47.00 -39.20
CA ARG A 509 -31.81 48.26 -38.64
C ARG A 509 -32.96 49.26 -38.64
N THR A 510 -33.26 49.86 -37.50
CA THR A 510 -33.97 51.13 -37.43
C THR A 510 -33.10 52.15 -36.72
N ASN A 511 -32.70 53.17 -37.48
CA ASN A 511 -32.03 54.36 -36.98
C ASN A 511 -33.03 55.23 -36.21
N SER A 512 -32.67 55.61 -34.99
CA SER A 512 -33.14 56.84 -34.35
C SER A 512 -32.01 57.42 -33.50
N SER A 513 -31.57 58.63 -33.83
CA SER A 513 -30.51 59.39 -33.14
C SER A 513 -31.02 60.03 -31.82
N PRO A 514 -30.17 60.71 -31.02
CA PRO A 514 -29.85 60.34 -29.66
C PRO A 514 -30.61 61.19 -28.63
N GLY A 515 -31.46 60.54 -27.82
CA GLY A 515 -31.98 61.14 -26.60
C GLY A 515 -31.03 60.83 -25.45
N TYR A 516 -30.48 61.88 -24.84
CA TYR A 516 -29.71 61.88 -23.59
C TYR A 516 -30.36 60.99 -22.51
N PHE A 517 -29.87 59.77 -22.35
CA PHE A 517 -29.98 58.97 -21.13
C PHE A 517 -28.69 58.17 -20.99
N GLU A 518 -27.74 58.75 -20.28
CA GLU A 518 -26.53 58.12 -19.80
C GLU A 518 -26.90 57.03 -18.78
N ARG A 519 -27.16 55.82 -19.26
CA ARG A 519 -26.94 54.58 -18.52
C ARG A 519 -26.31 53.61 -19.50
N SER A 520 -24.99 53.73 -19.66
CA SER A 520 -24.19 52.82 -20.45
C SER A 520 -24.39 51.40 -19.94
N ILE A 521 -24.88 50.53 -20.81
CA ILE A 521 -24.74 49.09 -20.63
C ILE A 521 -23.24 48.83 -20.62
N ASP A 522 -22.67 48.54 -19.45
CA ASP A 522 -21.25 48.24 -19.33
C ASP A 522 -20.87 47.07 -20.25
N ARG A 523 -19.95 47.33 -21.17
CA ARG A 523 -19.35 46.27 -22.00
C ARG A 523 -18.83 45.16 -21.07
N PRO A 524 -19.00 43.87 -21.43
CA PRO A 524 -18.41 42.79 -20.65
C PRO A 524 -16.89 42.97 -20.57
N MET A 525 -16.35 42.87 -19.35
CA MET A 525 -14.92 42.92 -19.09
C MET A 525 -14.22 41.77 -19.80
N LYS A 526 -13.04 42.03 -20.35
CA LYS A 526 -12.08 41.02 -20.78
C LYS A 526 -11.36 40.42 -19.56
N LEU A 527 -10.76 39.24 -19.74
CA LEU A 527 -10.04 38.55 -18.66
C LEU A 527 -8.91 39.40 -18.03
N ALA A 528 -8.13 40.10 -18.85
CA ALA A 528 -7.08 41.00 -18.35
C ALA A 528 -7.64 42.16 -17.50
N GLU A 529 -8.78 42.73 -17.91
CA GLU A 529 -9.46 43.79 -17.15
C GLU A 529 -10.03 43.24 -15.82
N VAL A 530 -10.50 41.99 -15.80
CA VAL A 530 -10.93 41.30 -14.56
C VAL A 530 -9.76 41.14 -13.60
N TYR A 531 -8.58 40.72 -14.07
CA TYR A 531 -7.39 40.55 -13.24
C TYR A 531 -6.92 41.87 -12.63
N VAL A 532 -6.84 42.94 -13.43
CA VAL A 532 -6.42 44.27 -12.95
C VAL A 532 -7.41 44.85 -11.94
N ALA A 533 -8.72 44.69 -12.18
CA ALA A 533 -9.75 45.14 -11.24
C ALA A 533 -9.70 44.34 -9.92
N ALA A 534 -9.48 43.03 -9.99
CA ALA A 534 -9.32 42.18 -8.82
C ALA A 534 -8.05 42.52 -8.02
N GLU A 535 -6.92 42.75 -8.71
CA GLU A 535 -5.64 43.12 -8.10
C GLU A 535 -5.78 44.42 -7.30
N HIS A 536 -6.36 45.48 -7.89
CA HIS A 536 -6.64 46.74 -7.20
C HIS A 536 -7.55 46.57 -5.97
N ALA A 537 -8.61 45.77 -6.10
CA ALA A 537 -9.53 45.51 -4.99
C ALA A 537 -8.88 44.70 -3.85
N ILE A 538 -8.00 43.76 -4.18
CA ILE A 538 -7.22 43.01 -3.19
C ILE A 538 -6.22 43.94 -2.50
N HIS A 539 -5.54 44.84 -3.22
CA HIS A 539 -4.65 45.85 -2.63
C HIS A 539 -5.36 46.82 -1.68
N GLN A 540 -6.65 47.08 -1.90
CA GLN A 540 -7.49 47.87 -0.98
C GLN A 540 -7.93 47.06 0.25
N THR A 541 -8.13 45.75 0.09
CA THR A 541 -8.61 44.85 1.15
C THR A 541 -7.50 44.38 2.07
N VAL A 542 -6.35 44.01 1.51
CA VAL A 542 -5.21 43.47 2.25
C VAL A 542 -4.37 44.59 2.83
N SER A 543 -4.17 44.57 4.14
CA SER A 543 -3.35 45.53 4.89
C SER A 543 -2.02 44.94 5.33
N ASP A 544 -1.88 43.61 5.34
CA ASP A 544 -0.64 42.92 5.69
C ASP A 544 0.47 43.14 4.64
N PRO A 545 1.59 43.81 4.97
CA PRO A 545 2.66 44.08 4.02
C PRO A 545 3.32 42.81 3.49
N ASP A 546 3.41 41.73 4.28
CA ASP A 546 4.02 40.47 3.85
C ASP A 546 3.15 39.77 2.81
N LEU A 547 1.82 39.77 3.01
CA LEU A 547 0.87 39.24 2.04
C LEU A 547 0.86 40.10 0.75
N LEU A 548 0.85 41.43 0.86
CA LEU A 548 0.95 42.31 -0.31
C LEU A 548 2.25 42.09 -1.09
N LYS A 549 3.39 41.95 -0.40
CA LYS A 549 4.66 41.64 -1.04
C LYS A 549 4.59 40.31 -1.80
N SER A 550 3.99 39.29 -1.21
CA SER A 550 3.82 37.99 -1.86
C SER A 550 2.87 38.02 -3.07
N LEU A 551 2.05 39.05 -3.23
CA LEU A 551 1.17 39.23 -4.39
C LEU A 551 1.69 40.29 -5.38
N SER A 552 2.87 40.88 -5.14
CA SER A 552 3.43 41.94 -5.98
C SER A 552 4.06 41.43 -7.28
N SER A 553 4.55 40.18 -7.29
CA SER A 553 5.18 39.56 -8.45
C SER A 553 4.94 38.05 -8.46
N VAL A 554 5.08 37.43 -9.63
CA VAL A 554 4.96 35.97 -9.81
C VAL A 554 6.03 35.24 -8.99
N GLU A 555 7.25 35.77 -8.91
CA GLU A 555 8.36 35.16 -8.17
C GLU A 555 8.14 35.15 -6.65
N GLU A 556 7.73 36.29 -6.07
CA GLU A 556 7.42 36.37 -4.63
C GLU A 556 6.19 35.52 -4.27
N PHE A 557 5.21 35.44 -5.17
CA PHE A 557 4.07 34.55 -5.04
C PHE A 557 4.50 33.08 -5.01
N GLU A 558 5.29 32.65 -5.99
CA GLU A 558 5.77 31.27 -6.08
C GLU A 558 6.62 30.89 -4.86
N LYS A 559 7.44 31.81 -4.34
CA LYS A 559 8.19 31.62 -3.11
C LYS A 559 7.27 31.40 -1.90
N LYS A 560 6.27 32.28 -1.69
CA LYS A 560 5.34 32.14 -0.56
C LYS A 560 4.49 30.88 -0.68
N TYR A 561 4.07 30.52 -1.90
CA TYR A 561 3.36 29.29 -2.19
C TYR A 561 4.21 28.06 -1.86
N LEU A 562 5.49 28.07 -2.23
CA LEU A 562 6.44 27.01 -1.92
C LEU A 562 6.65 26.88 -0.41
N ASP A 563 6.77 27.99 0.32
CA ASP A 563 6.90 27.99 1.79
C ASP A 563 5.67 27.38 2.47
N LEU A 564 4.45 27.76 2.04
CA LEU A 564 3.20 27.19 2.55
C LEU A 564 3.06 25.70 2.23
N THR A 565 3.47 25.29 1.02
CA THR A 565 3.38 23.89 0.56
C THR A 565 4.38 23.00 1.30
N LYS A 566 5.61 23.47 1.51
CA LYS A 566 6.61 22.79 2.34
C LYS A 566 6.16 22.70 3.79
N GLY A 567 5.62 23.80 4.34
CA GLY A 567 5.04 23.80 5.68
C GLY A 567 3.96 22.72 5.84
N ALA A 568 3.05 22.57 4.87
CA ALA A 568 2.07 21.48 4.88
C ALA A 568 2.73 20.09 4.77
N ALA A 569 3.63 19.90 3.79
CA ALA A 569 4.27 18.62 3.53
C ALA A 569 5.08 18.11 4.74
N ASP A 570 5.94 18.95 5.31
CA ASP A 570 6.82 18.61 6.45
C ASP A 570 6.01 18.21 7.68
N ASN A 571 4.93 18.94 7.97
CA ASN A 571 4.02 18.62 9.07
C ASN A 571 3.27 17.30 8.82
N TYR A 572 2.79 17.04 7.60
CA TYR A 572 2.17 15.75 7.28
C TYR A 572 3.15 14.57 7.34
N HIS A 573 4.41 14.74 6.94
CA HIS A 573 5.46 13.72 7.08
C HIS A 573 5.71 13.31 8.53
N ARG A 574 5.59 14.26 9.47
CA ARG A 574 5.71 14.03 10.93
C ARG A 574 4.44 13.44 11.55
N SER A 575 3.32 13.47 10.84
CA SER A 575 2.03 12.94 11.30
C SER A 575 1.79 11.49 10.85
N TRP A 576 0.58 10.96 11.13
CA TRP A 576 0.09 9.70 10.56
C TRP A 576 -0.24 9.80 9.06
N TRP A 577 -0.33 11.01 8.50
CA TRP A 577 -0.84 11.29 7.16
C TRP A 577 0.28 11.48 6.13
N LYS A 578 1.31 10.61 6.18
CA LYS A 578 2.49 10.69 5.31
C LYS A 578 2.16 10.72 3.81
N ARG A 579 1.09 10.02 3.41
CA ARG A 579 0.59 10.04 2.02
C ARG A 579 0.29 11.47 1.54
N HIS A 580 -0.31 12.30 2.38
CA HIS A 580 -0.61 13.70 2.04
C HIS A 580 0.67 14.52 1.87
N GLY A 581 1.68 14.29 2.73
CA GLY A 581 3.00 14.92 2.60
C GLY A 581 3.68 14.58 1.27
N VAL A 582 3.71 13.29 0.89
CA VAL A 582 4.31 12.85 -0.38
C VAL A 582 3.56 13.41 -1.58
N VAL A 583 2.23 13.52 -1.55
CA VAL A 583 1.47 14.15 -2.65
C VAL A 583 1.87 15.62 -2.84
N LEU A 584 2.07 16.36 -1.75
CA LEU A 584 2.55 17.75 -1.80
C LEU A 584 4.01 17.87 -2.25
N ASP A 585 4.86 16.87 -1.96
CA ASP A 585 6.23 16.80 -2.51
C ASP A 585 6.23 16.87 -4.05
N GLY A 586 5.19 16.34 -4.72
CA GLY A 586 5.04 16.41 -6.17
C GLY A 586 4.79 17.83 -6.70
N GLU A 587 4.13 18.68 -5.93
CA GLU A 587 3.90 20.08 -6.28
C GLU A 587 5.12 20.94 -5.99
N ILE A 588 5.84 20.61 -4.92
CA ILE A 588 7.15 21.19 -4.61
C ILE A 588 8.13 20.85 -5.75
N ALA A 589 8.09 19.61 -6.25
CA ALA A 589 8.91 19.15 -7.37
C ALA A 589 8.60 19.92 -8.66
N ALA A 590 7.33 20.20 -8.95
CA ALA A 590 6.91 21.01 -10.10
C ALA A 590 7.53 22.42 -10.10
N VAL A 591 7.52 23.08 -8.95
CA VAL A 591 8.15 24.40 -8.75
C VAL A 591 9.66 24.32 -8.96
N TRP A 592 10.33 23.29 -8.43
CA TRP A 592 11.77 23.11 -8.62
C TRP A 592 12.15 22.76 -10.06
N TYR A 593 11.35 21.95 -10.73
CA TYR A 593 11.52 21.60 -12.13
C TYR A 593 11.42 22.85 -13.01
N LYS A 594 10.45 23.74 -12.74
CA LYS A 594 10.30 25.03 -13.44
C LYS A 594 11.53 25.92 -13.29
N HIS A 595 12.17 25.90 -12.12
CA HIS A 595 13.39 26.65 -11.79
C HIS A 595 14.70 25.93 -12.19
N GLU A 596 14.62 24.88 -13.01
CA GLU A 596 15.79 24.12 -13.49
C GLU A 596 16.61 23.45 -12.36
N ASN A 597 16.03 23.31 -11.17
CA ASN A 597 16.65 22.58 -10.05
C ASN A 597 16.27 21.10 -10.12
N TYR A 598 16.82 20.42 -11.12
CA TYR A 598 16.46 19.05 -11.47
C TYR A 598 16.80 18.01 -10.38
N ASP A 599 17.83 18.25 -9.56
CA ASP A 599 18.25 17.33 -8.49
C ASP A 599 17.19 17.22 -7.39
N LEU A 600 16.73 18.35 -6.87
CA LEU A 600 15.68 18.37 -5.85
C LEU A 600 14.33 17.92 -6.43
N ALA A 601 14.03 18.30 -7.68
CA ALA A 601 12.82 17.87 -8.37
C ALA A 601 12.77 16.35 -8.56
N ALA A 602 13.87 15.73 -9.02
CA ALA A 602 13.97 14.27 -9.18
C ALA A 602 13.71 13.54 -7.87
N LYS A 603 14.38 13.93 -6.77
CA LYS A 603 14.21 13.32 -5.44
C LYS A 603 12.77 13.33 -4.95
N SER A 604 12.04 14.43 -5.17
CA SER A 604 10.64 14.52 -4.79
C SER A 604 9.72 13.74 -5.73
N TYR A 605 9.94 13.80 -7.06
CA TYR A 605 9.15 13.01 -8.00
C TYR A 605 9.36 11.50 -7.84
N GLU A 606 10.55 11.04 -7.45
CA GLU A 606 10.80 9.61 -7.13
C GLU A 606 9.91 9.13 -6.00
N LYS A 607 9.76 9.90 -4.92
CA LYS A 607 8.86 9.57 -3.79
C LYS A 607 7.41 9.45 -4.25
N VAL A 608 6.96 10.43 -5.05
CA VAL A 608 5.59 10.49 -5.59
C VAL A 608 5.32 9.31 -6.53
N CYS A 609 6.24 9.06 -7.46
CA CYS A 609 6.13 7.96 -8.41
C CYS A 609 6.16 6.60 -7.70
N ALA A 610 7.00 6.43 -6.68
CA ALA A 610 7.02 5.21 -5.87
C ALA A 610 5.71 4.98 -5.12
N LEU A 611 5.12 6.03 -4.54
CA LEU A 611 3.81 5.97 -3.88
C LEU A 611 2.71 5.53 -4.86
N TYR A 612 2.55 6.22 -5.98
CA TYR A 612 1.50 5.89 -6.95
C TYR A 612 1.73 4.54 -7.64
N ALA A 613 2.98 4.16 -7.90
CA ALA A 613 3.31 2.84 -8.44
C ALA A 613 3.00 1.71 -7.45
N GLY A 614 3.26 1.91 -6.16
CA GLY A 614 2.98 0.93 -5.11
C GLY A 614 1.49 0.75 -4.83
N GLU A 615 0.70 1.82 -4.95
CA GLU A 615 -0.76 1.81 -4.77
C GLU A 615 -1.54 1.44 -6.05
N GLY A 616 -0.90 1.43 -7.22
CA GLY A 616 -1.53 1.11 -8.50
C GLY A 616 -2.28 2.27 -9.18
N TRP A 617 -2.03 3.52 -8.77
CA TRP A 617 -2.64 4.71 -9.39
C TRP A 617 -1.96 5.07 -10.72
N GLN A 618 -2.31 4.33 -11.77
CA GLN A 618 -1.65 4.44 -13.09
C GLN A 618 -1.87 5.80 -13.77
N ASP A 619 -3.07 6.38 -13.70
CA ASP A 619 -3.37 7.70 -14.29
C ASP A 619 -2.51 8.82 -13.69
N LEU A 620 -2.37 8.83 -12.36
CA LEU A 620 -1.54 9.79 -11.63
C LEU A 620 -0.06 9.56 -11.94
N LEU A 621 0.38 8.30 -11.98
CA LEU A 621 1.75 7.98 -12.36
C LEU A 621 2.06 8.45 -13.79
N ALA A 622 1.12 8.31 -14.72
CA ALA A 622 1.23 8.79 -16.10
C ALA A 622 1.29 10.33 -16.22
N GLU A 623 1.03 11.07 -15.14
CA GLU A 623 1.19 12.52 -15.09
C GLU A 623 2.57 12.94 -14.58
N PHE A 624 3.08 12.30 -13.53
CA PHE A 624 4.34 12.68 -12.89
C PHE A 624 5.59 11.99 -13.45
N LEU A 625 5.46 10.74 -13.91
CA LEU A 625 6.59 9.95 -14.40
C LEU A 625 7.32 10.57 -15.61
N PRO A 626 6.63 11.24 -16.57
CA PRO A 626 7.32 11.96 -17.64
C PRO A 626 8.22 13.09 -17.12
N ASN A 627 7.79 13.83 -16.09
CA ASN A 627 8.58 14.91 -15.49
C ASN A 627 9.81 14.34 -14.76
N LEU A 628 9.67 13.21 -14.06
CA LEU A 628 10.80 12.50 -13.44
C LEU A 628 11.82 12.05 -14.48
N ALA A 629 11.36 11.43 -15.57
CA ALA A 629 12.23 10.94 -16.63
C ALA A 629 13.07 12.09 -17.23
N GLU A 630 12.47 13.25 -17.44
CA GLU A 630 13.19 14.40 -17.96
C GLU A 630 14.19 15.00 -16.96
N CYS A 631 13.86 15.07 -15.66
CA CYS A 631 14.85 15.42 -14.63
C CYS A 631 16.07 14.50 -14.70
N GLN A 632 15.86 13.18 -14.76
CA GLN A 632 16.94 12.19 -14.82
C GLN A 632 17.78 12.35 -16.10
N LYS A 633 17.15 12.68 -17.22
CA LYS A 633 17.83 13.00 -18.47
C LYS A 633 18.74 14.24 -18.32
N PHE A 634 18.25 15.32 -17.72
CA PHE A 634 19.05 16.53 -17.49
C PHE A 634 20.20 16.31 -16.48
N LEU A 635 20.00 15.46 -15.48
CA LEU A 635 21.02 15.05 -14.51
C LEU A 635 22.04 14.05 -15.08
N ASN A 636 21.86 13.60 -16.33
CA ASN A 636 22.65 12.53 -16.96
C ASN A 636 22.61 11.19 -16.20
N ASP A 637 21.54 10.93 -15.45
CA ASP A 637 21.26 9.63 -14.85
C ASP A 637 20.61 8.70 -15.88
N GLN A 638 21.46 8.09 -16.71
CA GLN A 638 21.03 7.20 -17.79
C GLN A 638 20.27 5.97 -17.28
N ALA A 639 20.64 5.45 -16.10
CA ALA A 639 20.03 4.25 -15.52
C ALA A 639 18.63 4.54 -14.97
N GLY A 640 18.48 5.63 -14.21
CA GLY A 640 17.16 6.10 -13.75
C GLY A 640 16.25 6.45 -14.92
N TYR A 641 16.77 7.17 -15.92
CA TYR A 641 15.99 7.56 -17.09
C TYR A 641 15.49 6.35 -17.91
N LEU A 642 16.35 5.34 -18.11
CA LEU A 642 15.96 4.08 -18.76
C LEU A 642 14.86 3.37 -17.97
N SER A 643 14.98 3.30 -16.64
CA SER A 643 13.96 2.72 -15.75
C SER A 643 12.61 3.42 -15.91
N SER A 644 12.61 4.76 -15.91
CA SER A 644 11.42 5.59 -16.10
C SER A 644 10.76 5.37 -17.47
N CYS A 645 11.54 5.27 -18.55
CA CYS A 645 11.02 5.00 -19.90
C CYS A 645 10.39 3.61 -20.03
N VAL A 646 11.02 2.57 -19.46
CA VAL A 646 10.46 1.21 -19.42
C VAL A 646 9.19 1.18 -18.58
N ARG A 647 9.14 1.93 -17.48
CA ARG A 647 7.94 2.06 -16.65
C ARG A 647 6.80 2.77 -17.38
N LEU A 648 7.08 3.81 -18.18
CA LEU A 648 6.09 4.47 -19.04
C LEU A 648 5.47 3.50 -20.06
N LEU A 649 6.26 2.60 -20.65
CA LEU A 649 5.76 1.55 -21.55
C LEU A 649 4.90 0.50 -20.82
N SER A 650 5.21 0.26 -19.55
CA SER A 650 4.53 -0.73 -18.69
C SER A 650 3.15 -0.26 -18.19
N LEU A 651 2.81 1.00 -18.39
CA LEU A 651 1.49 1.57 -18.04
C LEU A 651 0.39 1.11 -19.01
N ASP A 652 -0.86 1.20 -18.56
CA ASP A 652 -2.05 0.80 -19.31
C ASP A 652 -2.09 1.41 -20.72
N LYS A 653 -2.51 0.59 -21.69
CA LYS A 653 -2.45 0.93 -23.13
C LYS A 653 -3.26 2.17 -23.52
N GLY A 654 -4.26 2.54 -22.73
CA GLY A 654 -5.15 3.68 -23.00
C GLY A 654 -4.63 5.04 -22.50
N LEU A 655 -3.55 5.08 -21.69
CA LEU A 655 -3.09 6.32 -21.04
C LEU A 655 -2.24 7.23 -21.94
N PHE A 656 -1.65 6.65 -22.98
CA PHE A 656 -0.81 7.34 -23.96
C PHE A 656 -1.21 6.92 -25.36
N THR A 657 -1.07 7.83 -26.32
CA THR A 657 -1.30 7.56 -27.74
C THR A 657 -0.26 6.56 -28.26
N SER A 658 -0.59 5.86 -29.36
CA SER A 658 0.36 4.93 -30.00
C SER A 658 1.68 5.62 -30.38
N LYS A 659 1.62 6.89 -30.84
CA LYS A 659 2.83 7.67 -31.20
C LYS A 659 3.72 7.96 -29.98
N GLU A 660 3.14 8.33 -28.85
CA GLU A 660 3.88 8.56 -27.60
C GLU A 660 4.54 7.26 -27.11
N ARG A 661 3.82 6.14 -27.16
CA ARG A 661 4.38 4.83 -26.79
C ARG A 661 5.54 4.42 -27.72
N GLN A 662 5.42 4.67 -29.02
CA GLN A 662 6.50 4.42 -29.99
C GLN A 662 7.74 5.28 -29.71
N ALA A 663 7.54 6.53 -29.30
CA ALA A 663 8.63 7.40 -28.87
C ALA A 663 9.35 6.86 -27.61
N PHE A 664 8.60 6.37 -26.61
CA PHE A 664 9.20 5.74 -25.43
C PHE A 664 10.01 4.49 -25.81
N GLN A 665 9.50 3.62 -26.69
CA GLN A 665 10.23 2.45 -27.17
C GLN A 665 11.52 2.84 -27.90
N SER A 666 11.45 3.82 -28.80
CA SER A 666 12.61 4.31 -29.55
C SER A 666 13.69 4.83 -28.60
N GLU A 667 13.30 5.54 -27.55
CA GLU A 667 14.22 6.06 -26.54
C GLU A 667 14.83 4.94 -25.70
N VAL A 668 14.06 3.93 -25.29
CA VAL A 668 14.57 2.74 -24.59
C VAL A 668 15.62 2.02 -25.44
N VAL A 669 15.35 1.79 -26.73
CA VAL A 669 16.31 1.16 -27.65
C VAL A 669 17.56 2.02 -27.81
N ARG A 670 17.42 3.34 -27.96
CA ARG A 670 18.55 4.27 -28.10
C ARG A 670 19.44 4.26 -26.85
N LEU A 671 18.85 4.30 -25.66
CA LEU A 671 19.57 4.28 -24.39
C LEU A 671 20.22 2.93 -24.12
N ALA A 672 19.50 1.84 -24.39
CA ALA A 672 20.01 0.48 -24.21
C ALA A 672 21.29 0.23 -25.03
N HIS A 673 21.40 0.80 -26.23
CA HIS A 673 22.59 0.68 -27.09
C HIS A 673 23.61 1.81 -26.91
N SER A 674 23.44 2.69 -25.92
CA SER A 674 24.40 3.75 -25.59
C SER A 674 25.56 3.22 -24.72
N GLU A 675 26.64 4.02 -24.57
CA GLU A 675 27.84 3.67 -23.78
C GLU A 675 27.59 3.68 -22.24
N MET A 676 26.63 2.90 -21.76
CA MET A 676 26.42 2.71 -20.32
C MET A 676 27.53 1.81 -19.74
N LYS A 677 28.15 2.25 -18.63
CA LYS A 677 29.25 1.53 -17.97
C LYS A 677 28.82 0.15 -17.46
N ASP A 678 27.62 0.06 -16.88
CA ASP A 678 27.08 -1.14 -16.26
C ASP A 678 25.70 -1.50 -16.82
N PRO A 679 25.40 -2.79 -17.05
CA PRO A 679 24.07 -3.21 -17.46
C PRO A 679 23.02 -2.96 -16.37
N VAL A 680 21.87 -2.38 -16.74
CA VAL A 680 20.79 -2.04 -15.79
C VAL A 680 19.78 -3.19 -15.71
N PRO A 681 19.61 -3.84 -14.54
CA PRO A 681 18.59 -4.87 -14.35
C PRO A 681 17.22 -4.25 -14.06
N LEU A 682 16.22 -4.49 -14.93
CA LEU A 682 14.84 -4.00 -14.75
C LEU A 682 13.82 -5.15 -14.73
N ASP A 683 12.78 -4.99 -13.91
CA ASP A 683 11.61 -5.88 -13.97
C ASP A 683 10.61 -5.35 -15.00
N VAL A 684 10.29 -6.19 -15.99
CA VAL A 684 9.38 -5.89 -17.10
C VAL A 684 8.16 -6.81 -17.09
N SER A 685 7.81 -7.41 -15.96
CA SER A 685 6.69 -8.35 -15.84
C SER A 685 5.35 -7.78 -16.32
N SER A 686 5.16 -6.47 -16.28
CA SER A 686 3.97 -5.78 -16.80
C SER A 686 4.00 -5.56 -18.32
N LEU A 687 5.19 -5.58 -18.93
CA LEU A 687 5.40 -5.30 -20.35
C LEU A 687 5.63 -6.56 -21.17
N ILE A 688 6.31 -7.56 -20.61
CA ILE A 688 6.50 -8.88 -21.22
C ILE A 688 5.94 -9.91 -20.26
N THR A 689 4.88 -10.61 -20.66
CA THR A 689 4.35 -11.78 -19.93
C THR A 689 4.61 -13.05 -20.72
N PHE A 690 4.65 -14.20 -20.06
CA PHE A 690 4.89 -15.47 -20.73
C PHE A 690 4.16 -16.61 -20.02
N SER A 691 3.85 -17.66 -20.77
CA SER A 691 3.23 -18.88 -20.27
C SER A 691 3.70 -20.09 -21.06
N GLY A 692 3.53 -21.28 -20.46
CA GLY A 692 3.64 -22.53 -21.21
C GLY A 692 2.58 -22.61 -22.31
N SER A 693 2.87 -23.38 -23.35
CA SER A 693 1.87 -23.75 -24.36
C SER A 693 0.69 -24.48 -23.70
N PRO A 694 -0.56 -24.22 -24.11
CA PRO A 694 -1.71 -24.97 -23.62
C PRO A 694 -1.61 -26.44 -24.08
N GLY A 695 -1.47 -27.37 -23.14
CA GLY A 695 -1.32 -28.80 -23.43
C GLY A 695 -0.82 -29.62 -22.23
N PRO A 696 -0.65 -30.94 -22.38
CA PRO A 696 0.04 -31.77 -21.39
C PRO A 696 1.51 -31.32 -21.25
N PRO A 697 2.15 -31.55 -20.09
CA PRO A 697 3.57 -31.26 -19.89
C PRO A 697 4.43 -31.99 -20.93
N LEU A 698 5.53 -31.37 -21.34
CA LEU A 698 6.56 -32.05 -22.10
C LEU A 698 7.12 -33.19 -21.24
N GLU A 699 7.08 -34.42 -21.72
CA GLU A 699 7.58 -35.58 -21.00
C GLU A 699 8.95 -35.96 -21.55
N LEU A 700 9.98 -35.95 -20.69
CA LEU A 700 11.34 -36.37 -21.03
C LEU A 700 11.83 -37.46 -20.06
N CYS A 701 12.82 -38.24 -20.47
CA CYS A 701 13.52 -39.16 -19.57
C CYS A 701 14.88 -38.58 -19.16
N ASP A 702 15.44 -39.14 -18.07
CA ASP A 702 16.73 -38.70 -17.53
C ASP A 702 17.84 -38.78 -18.57
N GLY A 703 18.45 -37.64 -18.92
CA GLY A 703 19.51 -37.59 -19.93
C GLY A 703 19.08 -37.12 -21.33
N ASP A 704 17.78 -36.99 -21.61
CA ASP A 704 17.30 -36.63 -22.96
C ASP A 704 17.24 -35.11 -23.19
N PRO A 705 17.68 -34.61 -24.35
CA PRO A 705 17.42 -33.24 -24.77
C PRO A 705 15.97 -33.09 -25.28
N GLY A 706 15.38 -31.91 -25.08
CA GLY A 706 14.01 -31.60 -25.52
C GLY A 706 13.88 -30.23 -26.19
N SER A 707 12.70 -29.92 -26.73
CA SER A 707 12.37 -28.58 -27.25
C SER A 707 11.07 -28.10 -26.62
N LEU A 708 11.14 -27.00 -25.89
CA LEU A 708 10.01 -26.42 -25.17
C LEU A 708 9.49 -25.18 -25.90
N SER A 709 8.21 -25.18 -26.28
CA SER A 709 7.55 -24.00 -26.86
C SER A 709 6.88 -23.16 -25.78
N VAL A 710 7.20 -21.87 -25.74
CA VAL A 710 6.71 -20.91 -24.75
C VAL A 710 6.03 -19.76 -25.47
N ILE A 711 4.86 -19.35 -24.97
CA ILE A 711 4.14 -18.19 -25.48
C ILE A 711 4.63 -16.97 -24.71
N VAL A 712 5.07 -15.94 -25.44
CA VAL A 712 5.53 -14.67 -24.87
C VAL A 712 4.67 -13.55 -25.44
N TRP A 713 4.01 -12.79 -24.57
CA TRP A 713 3.24 -11.61 -24.95
C TRP A 713 4.10 -10.36 -24.77
N SER A 714 4.27 -9.64 -25.86
CA SER A 714 4.96 -8.36 -25.92
C SER A 714 3.96 -7.21 -25.83
N GLY A 715 4.12 -6.33 -24.85
CA GLY A 715 3.37 -5.08 -24.69
C GLY A 715 4.02 -3.88 -25.39
N PHE A 716 5.12 -4.10 -26.12
CA PHE A 716 5.77 -3.07 -26.94
C PHE A 716 4.87 -2.67 -28.13
N PRO A 717 4.83 -1.37 -28.51
CA PRO A 717 4.05 -0.91 -29.65
C PRO A 717 4.59 -1.38 -31.01
N ASP A 718 5.91 -1.50 -31.17
CA ASP A 718 6.57 -1.97 -32.40
C ASP A 718 7.46 -3.19 -32.13
N ASP A 719 7.92 -3.85 -33.20
CA ASP A 719 8.83 -4.99 -33.12
C ASP A 719 10.12 -4.64 -32.35
N ILE A 720 10.54 -5.51 -31.43
CA ILE A 720 11.76 -5.31 -30.64
C ILE A 720 12.72 -6.48 -30.81
N THR A 721 13.98 -6.16 -31.12
CA THR A 721 15.05 -7.16 -31.27
C THR A 721 15.74 -7.36 -29.94
N LEU A 722 15.85 -8.62 -29.50
CA LEU A 722 16.54 -9.03 -28.29
C LEU A 722 17.89 -9.66 -28.63
N ASP A 723 18.96 -9.22 -27.97
CA ASP A 723 20.30 -9.80 -28.14
C ASP A 723 20.40 -11.19 -27.53
N SER A 724 19.72 -11.39 -26.40
CA SER A 724 19.58 -12.71 -25.80
C SER A 724 18.26 -12.83 -25.05
N LEU A 725 17.70 -14.04 -25.06
CA LEU A 725 16.53 -14.41 -24.29
C LEU A 725 16.81 -15.76 -23.64
N SER A 726 16.57 -15.85 -22.33
CA SER A 726 16.75 -17.08 -21.59
C SER A 726 15.66 -17.29 -20.54
N LEU A 727 15.23 -18.53 -20.37
CA LEU A 727 14.13 -18.89 -19.48
C LEU A 727 14.62 -19.90 -18.45
N THR A 728 14.39 -19.62 -17.19
CA THR A 728 14.70 -20.52 -16.08
C THR A 728 13.58 -21.55 -15.88
N LEU A 729 13.95 -22.80 -15.66
CA LEU A 729 13.04 -23.84 -15.14
C LEU A 729 13.28 -24.03 -13.63
N ILE A 730 12.20 -24.15 -12.85
CA ILE A 730 12.25 -24.39 -11.40
C ILE A 730 11.69 -25.79 -11.13
N ALA A 731 12.48 -26.63 -10.46
CA ALA A 731 12.01 -27.95 -10.01
C ALA A 731 11.06 -27.80 -8.82
N THR A 732 9.92 -28.49 -8.84
CA THR A 732 8.92 -28.39 -7.76
C THR A 732 9.32 -29.11 -6.47
N ASN A 733 10.26 -30.05 -6.54
CA ASN A 733 10.54 -31.01 -5.45
C ASN A 733 11.99 -30.99 -4.92
N ASN A 734 12.93 -30.31 -5.59
CA ASN A 734 14.34 -30.25 -5.19
C ASN A 734 14.79 -28.79 -5.08
N THR A 735 15.16 -28.34 -3.88
CA THR A 735 15.55 -26.95 -3.60
C THR A 735 17.04 -26.66 -3.85
N ASP A 736 17.86 -27.66 -4.13
CA ASP A 736 19.32 -27.57 -3.90
C ASP A 736 20.23 -27.60 -5.14
N GLU A 737 19.71 -27.55 -6.38
CA GLU A 737 20.58 -27.44 -7.56
C GLU A 737 20.02 -26.53 -8.66
N GLY A 738 20.72 -25.41 -8.85
CA GLY A 738 21.04 -24.78 -10.12
C GLY A 738 19.93 -24.60 -11.15
N VAL A 739 19.30 -23.42 -11.09
CA VAL A 739 18.60 -22.74 -12.20
C VAL A 739 19.41 -22.83 -13.50
N LYS A 740 19.18 -23.85 -14.34
CA LYS A 740 19.73 -23.90 -15.69
C LYS A 740 18.83 -23.04 -16.59
N ALA A 741 19.35 -21.89 -17.03
CA ALA A 741 18.67 -21.02 -17.97
C ALA A 741 18.69 -21.65 -19.37
N LEU A 742 17.49 -21.90 -19.93
CA LEU A 742 17.30 -22.29 -21.32
C LEU A 742 17.58 -21.08 -22.21
N LYS A 743 18.65 -21.10 -23.00
CA LYS A 743 19.02 -19.96 -23.87
C LYS A 743 18.47 -20.15 -25.27
N CYS A 744 17.97 -19.07 -25.86
CA CYS A 744 17.72 -19.00 -27.29
C CYS A 744 19.06 -18.97 -28.03
N SER A 745 19.18 -19.70 -29.15
CA SER A 745 20.42 -19.82 -29.93
C SER A 745 20.67 -18.67 -30.90
N SER A 746 19.67 -17.80 -31.12
CA SER A 746 19.75 -16.64 -32.02
C SER A 746 19.02 -15.43 -31.44
N ALA A 747 19.32 -14.24 -31.97
CA ALA A 747 18.62 -13.01 -31.64
C ALA A 747 17.12 -13.15 -31.96
N THR A 748 16.26 -12.83 -30.99
CA THR A 748 14.80 -13.03 -31.12
C THR A 748 14.13 -11.69 -31.39
N ILE A 749 13.31 -11.61 -32.43
CA ILE A 749 12.45 -10.45 -32.69
C ILE A 749 11.08 -10.74 -32.07
N LEU A 750 10.66 -9.91 -31.12
CA LEU A 750 9.32 -9.97 -30.54
C LEU A 750 8.39 -9.00 -31.27
N GLN A 751 7.35 -9.53 -31.89
CA GLN A 751 6.26 -8.77 -32.47
C GLN A 751 5.28 -8.29 -31.37
N PRO A 752 4.58 -7.16 -31.54
CA PRO A 752 3.52 -6.75 -30.64
C PRO A 752 2.46 -7.84 -30.44
N GLY A 753 2.11 -8.12 -29.18
CA GLY A 753 1.16 -9.18 -28.85
C GLY A 753 1.80 -10.56 -28.71
N LYS A 754 1.17 -11.61 -29.24
CA LYS A 754 1.50 -13.01 -28.97
C LYS A 754 2.65 -13.51 -29.85
N ASN A 755 3.73 -13.98 -29.24
CA ASN A 755 4.88 -14.62 -29.89
C ASN A 755 5.02 -16.06 -29.41
N ILE A 756 5.48 -16.97 -30.27
CA ILE A 756 5.78 -18.36 -29.91
C ILE A 756 7.28 -18.56 -30.07
N ILE A 757 7.96 -18.93 -28.99
CA ILE A 757 9.41 -19.10 -28.94
C ILE A 757 9.74 -20.54 -28.55
N THR A 758 10.59 -21.19 -29.33
CA THR A 758 11.04 -22.56 -29.06
C THR A 758 12.42 -22.53 -28.43
N LEU A 759 12.56 -23.15 -27.26
CA LEU A 759 13.78 -23.19 -26.46
C LEU A 759 14.31 -24.63 -26.38
N SER A 760 15.62 -24.81 -26.59
CA SER A 760 16.26 -26.11 -26.44
C SER A 760 16.47 -26.43 -24.95
N VAL A 761 15.98 -27.58 -24.50
CA VAL A 761 16.08 -28.08 -23.13
C VAL A 761 17.27 -29.04 -23.07
N PRO A 762 18.38 -28.69 -22.38
CA PRO A 762 19.48 -29.62 -22.17
C PRO A 762 19.06 -30.72 -21.18
N PRO A 763 19.78 -31.86 -21.11
CA PRO A 763 19.48 -32.95 -20.19
C PRO A 763 19.23 -32.45 -18.75
N GLN A 764 18.04 -32.75 -18.23
CA GLN A 764 17.56 -32.38 -16.89
C GLN A 764 17.46 -33.61 -15.99
N LYS A 765 17.60 -33.40 -14.67
CA LYS A 765 17.41 -34.49 -13.68
C LYS A 765 15.93 -34.86 -13.55
N PRO A 766 15.59 -36.06 -13.06
CA PRO A 766 14.20 -36.47 -12.82
C PRO A 766 13.47 -35.53 -11.85
N GLY A 767 12.30 -35.04 -12.25
CA GLY A 767 11.52 -34.07 -11.48
C GLY A 767 10.42 -33.41 -12.31
N SER A 768 9.50 -32.72 -11.65
CA SER A 768 8.53 -31.84 -12.32
C SER A 768 9.06 -30.41 -12.30
N TYR A 769 9.00 -29.74 -13.43
CA TYR A 769 9.54 -28.39 -13.63
C TYR A 769 8.44 -27.42 -14.06
N VAL A 770 8.44 -26.25 -13.44
CA VAL A 770 7.60 -25.11 -13.79
C VAL A 770 8.47 -24.01 -14.40
N LEU A 771 7.85 -23.10 -15.15
CA LEU A 771 8.57 -21.93 -15.63
C LEU A 771 8.89 -21.01 -14.44
N GLY A 772 10.12 -20.53 -14.39
CA GLY A 772 10.59 -19.60 -13.37
C GLY A 772 10.58 -18.16 -13.87
N VAL A 773 11.75 -17.68 -14.26
CA VAL A 773 11.97 -16.28 -14.66
C VAL A 773 12.42 -16.25 -16.11
N LEU A 774 11.76 -15.42 -16.91
CA LEU A 774 12.23 -15.06 -18.24
C LEU A 774 13.20 -13.88 -18.10
N THR A 775 14.40 -14.02 -18.62
CA THR A 775 15.42 -12.96 -18.63
C THR A 775 15.86 -12.69 -20.06
N GLY A 776 16.14 -11.44 -20.38
CA GLY A 776 16.68 -11.10 -21.69
C GLY A 776 17.54 -9.85 -21.65
N GLN A 777 18.21 -9.59 -22.77
CA GLN A 777 19.14 -8.49 -22.91
C GLN A 777 18.85 -7.73 -24.22
N ILE A 778 18.86 -6.41 -24.12
CA ILE A 778 18.82 -5.46 -25.24
C ILE A 778 19.95 -4.46 -24.96
N GLY A 779 21.05 -4.48 -25.71
CA GLY A 779 22.27 -3.72 -25.40
C GLY A 779 22.71 -3.89 -23.94
N HIS A 780 22.75 -2.79 -23.19
CA HIS A 780 23.06 -2.72 -21.76
C HIS A 780 21.81 -2.85 -20.85
N LEU A 781 20.60 -3.01 -21.39
CA LEU A 781 19.40 -3.30 -20.60
C LEU A 781 19.29 -4.81 -20.37
N ARG A 782 19.27 -5.25 -19.11
CA ARG A 782 18.91 -6.61 -18.73
C ARG A 782 17.52 -6.60 -18.12
N PHE A 783 16.58 -7.33 -18.68
CA PHE A 783 15.25 -7.41 -18.13
C PHE A 783 14.95 -8.77 -17.52
N ARG A 784 14.09 -8.77 -16.50
CA ARG A 784 13.50 -9.97 -15.90
C ARG A 784 11.98 -9.86 -15.95
N SER A 785 11.32 -10.96 -16.26
CA SER A 785 9.88 -11.09 -16.20
C SER A 785 9.55 -12.34 -15.39
N HIS A 786 8.61 -12.20 -14.47
CA HIS A 786 8.08 -13.27 -13.65
C HIS A 786 6.81 -13.84 -14.30
N SER A 787 6.61 -15.16 -14.21
CA SER A 787 5.42 -15.80 -14.77
C SER A 787 4.16 -15.29 -14.05
N PHE A 788 3.27 -14.61 -14.78
CA PHE A 788 2.04 -14.05 -14.23
C PHE A 788 0.89 -15.04 -14.39
N SER A 789 0.19 -15.36 -13.29
CA SER A 789 -1.03 -16.18 -13.23
C SER A 789 -2.31 -15.34 -13.07
N LYS A 790 -2.35 -14.10 -13.61
CA LYS A 790 -3.61 -13.34 -13.73
C LYS A 790 -4.34 -13.77 -15.00
N GLY A 791 -5.64 -13.99 -14.82
CA GLY A 791 -6.53 -14.65 -15.75
C GLY A 791 -6.60 -14.04 -17.14
N GLU A 792 -7.11 -14.89 -18.03
CA GLU A 792 -7.66 -14.54 -19.33
C GLU A 792 -8.56 -13.29 -19.29
N PRO A 793 -8.79 -12.62 -20.43
CA PRO A 793 -9.73 -11.52 -20.49
C PRO A 793 -11.11 -11.97 -20.01
N THR A 794 -11.68 -11.15 -19.15
CA THR A 794 -12.99 -11.26 -18.51
C THR A 794 -14.12 -11.51 -19.51
N ASP A 795 -14.75 -12.68 -19.39
CA ASP A 795 -16.16 -12.94 -19.69
C ASP A 795 -16.69 -14.03 -18.74
N SER A 796 -16.38 -13.90 -17.44
CA SER A 796 -17.11 -14.59 -16.38
C SER A 796 -16.80 -13.93 -15.04
N ASP A 797 -17.76 -13.16 -14.53
CA ASP A 797 -17.80 -12.73 -13.14
C ASP A 797 -17.89 -13.96 -12.23
N ASP A 798 -16.76 -14.40 -11.69
CA ASP A 798 -16.71 -15.17 -10.45
C ASP A 798 -15.51 -14.70 -9.64
N PHE A 799 -15.78 -13.67 -8.83
CA PHE A 799 -14.92 -13.29 -7.72
C PHE A 799 -14.96 -14.42 -6.69
N MET A 800 -13.77 -14.88 -6.27
CA MET A 800 -13.49 -15.88 -5.22
C MET A 800 -13.23 -17.33 -5.68
N SER A 801 -12.04 -17.58 -6.26
CA SER A 801 -11.33 -18.84 -5.99
C SER A 801 -9.83 -18.77 -6.27
N TYR A 802 -9.05 -18.98 -5.21
CA TYR A 802 -7.82 -19.78 -5.09
C TYR A 802 -6.73 -19.70 -6.18
N GLU A 803 -5.50 -19.47 -5.73
CA GLU A 803 -4.24 -19.80 -6.43
C GLU A 803 -4.39 -21.13 -7.19
N LYS A 804 -4.53 -21.06 -8.52
CA LYS A 804 -4.50 -22.26 -9.35
C LYS A 804 -3.14 -22.92 -9.16
N PRO A 805 -3.06 -24.25 -8.93
CA PRO A 805 -1.78 -24.93 -8.80
C PRO A 805 -0.97 -24.72 -10.08
N THR A 806 0.27 -24.25 -9.93
CA THR A 806 1.22 -24.10 -11.04
C THR A 806 1.37 -25.44 -11.74
N ARG A 807 0.80 -25.55 -12.94
CA ARG A 807 0.87 -26.77 -13.73
C ARG A 807 2.32 -27.01 -14.16
N PRO A 808 2.87 -28.21 -13.95
CA PRO A 808 4.20 -28.54 -14.48
C PRO A 808 4.15 -28.45 -16.00
N ILE A 809 5.19 -27.86 -16.59
CA ILE A 809 5.32 -27.67 -18.04
C ILE A 809 6.34 -28.66 -18.63
N LEU A 810 7.26 -29.17 -17.80
CA LEU A 810 8.17 -30.24 -18.13
C LEU A 810 8.15 -31.29 -17.02
N LYS A 811 8.06 -32.57 -17.37
CA LYS A 811 8.14 -33.70 -16.45
C LYS A 811 9.25 -34.63 -16.90
N VAL A 812 10.28 -34.75 -16.09
CA VAL A 812 11.40 -35.65 -16.32
C VAL A 812 11.22 -36.89 -15.45
N PHE A 813 11.07 -38.04 -16.07
CA PHE A 813 10.86 -39.29 -15.33
C PHE A 813 12.19 -39.91 -14.87
N LYS A 814 12.14 -40.58 -13.71
CA LYS A 814 13.21 -41.47 -13.28
C LYS A 814 13.34 -42.64 -14.27
N PRO A 815 14.51 -43.31 -14.32
CA PRO A 815 14.66 -44.54 -15.09
C PRO A 815 13.52 -45.51 -14.74
N ARG A 816 12.70 -45.83 -15.74
CA ARG A 816 11.55 -46.75 -15.66
C ARG A 816 11.67 -47.75 -16.81
N PRO A 817 11.03 -48.92 -16.75
CA PRO A 817 10.93 -49.78 -17.92
C PRO A 817 10.10 -49.06 -18.99
N LEU A 818 10.79 -48.45 -19.96
CA LEU A 818 10.20 -47.72 -21.10
C LEU A 818 9.81 -48.67 -22.24
N VAL A 819 10.23 -49.94 -22.13
CA VAL A 819 9.95 -51.02 -23.06
C VAL A 819 9.69 -52.29 -22.26
N ASP A 820 8.70 -53.07 -22.67
CA ASP A 820 8.53 -54.46 -22.23
C ASP A 820 8.94 -55.42 -23.35
N LEU A 821 9.87 -56.33 -23.03
CA LEU A 821 10.30 -57.43 -23.91
C LEU A 821 9.70 -58.74 -23.40
N ALA A 822 8.84 -59.40 -24.15
CA ALA A 822 8.21 -60.67 -23.76
C ALA A 822 8.41 -61.73 -24.84
N ALA A 823 8.50 -63.01 -24.46
CA ALA A 823 8.48 -64.08 -25.44
C ALA A 823 7.06 -64.23 -26.02
N ALA A 824 6.94 -64.20 -27.35
CA ALA A 824 5.78 -64.72 -28.07
C ALA A 824 6.10 -66.15 -28.51
N ILE A 825 5.46 -67.12 -27.84
CA ILE A 825 5.59 -68.54 -28.17
C ILE A 825 4.18 -69.10 -28.34
N SER A 826 3.85 -69.57 -29.54
CA SER A 826 2.52 -70.11 -29.87
C SER A 826 2.41 -71.63 -29.60
N SER A 827 3.53 -72.36 -29.49
CA SER A 827 3.56 -73.82 -29.32
C SER A 827 4.76 -74.30 -28.49
N ALA A 828 4.71 -75.53 -27.97
CA ALA A 828 5.83 -76.12 -27.23
C ALA A 828 7.09 -76.18 -28.12
N LEU A 829 8.19 -75.59 -27.64
CA LEU A 829 9.48 -75.63 -28.33
C LEU A 829 10.19 -76.96 -28.04
N LEU A 830 10.93 -77.47 -29.02
CA LEU A 830 11.56 -78.78 -29.03
C LEU A 830 13.08 -78.68 -28.93
N MET A 831 13.68 -79.61 -28.19
CA MET A 831 15.13 -79.77 -28.16
C MET A 831 15.66 -80.29 -29.51
N ASN A 832 16.84 -79.79 -29.91
CA ASN A 832 17.63 -80.16 -31.09
C ASN A 832 17.00 -79.84 -32.46
N GLU A 833 15.94 -79.04 -32.52
CA GLU A 833 15.31 -78.59 -33.77
C GLU A 833 15.38 -77.05 -33.91
N PRO A 834 15.60 -76.51 -35.13
CA PRO A 834 15.57 -75.08 -35.37
C PRO A 834 14.12 -74.56 -35.39
N GLN A 835 13.80 -73.61 -34.52
CA GLN A 835 12.45 -73.04 -34.40
C GLN A 835 12.49 -71.52 -34.23
N TRP A 836 11.44 -70.85 -34.71
CA TRP A 836 11.28 -69.41 -34.57
C TRP A 836 10.73 -69.06 -33.18
N VAL A 837 11.40 -68.15 -32.50
CA VAL A 837 10.96 -67.55 -31.25
C VAL A 837 10.70 -66.08 -31.47
N GLY A 838 9.49 -65.63 -31.14
CA GLY A 838 9.12 -64.23 -31.20
C GLY A 838 9.52 -63.50 -29.92
N ILE A 839 10.07 -62.31 -30.04
CA ILE A 839 10.27 -61.35 -28.94
C ILE A 839 9.32 -60.19 -29.20
N VAL A 840 8.25 -60.11 -28.41
CA VAL A 840 7.33 -58.97 -28.40
C VAL A 840 8.04 -57.79 -27.75
N ILE A 841 8.12 -56.69 -28.46
CA ILE A 841 8.63 -55.40 -28.01
C ILE A 841 7.44 -54.45 -27.91
N ARG A 842 7.16 -53.98 -26.70
CA ARG A 842 6.09 -53.01 -26.43
C ARG A 842 6.68 -51.70 -25.90
N PRO A 843 6.68 -50.61 -26.68
CA PRO A 843 7.00 -49.27 -26.17
C PRO A 843 5.96 -48.82 -25.13
N ILE A 844 6.40 -48.26 -24.00
CA ILE A 844 5.52 -47.75 -22.92
C ILE A 844 5.70 -46.24 -22.81
N ASP A 845 4.77 -45.49 -23.41
CA ASP A 845 4.71 -44.03 -23.39
C ASP A 845 6.07 -43.35 -23.72
N TYR A 846 6.85 -43.97 -24.62
CA TYR A 846 8.16 -43.47 -25.06
C TYR A 846 8.54 -44.04 -26.43
N SER A 847 9.08 -43.19 -27.31
CA SER A 847 9.40 -43.55 -28.69
C SER A 847 10.74 -44.30 -28.80
N LEU A 848 10.77 -45.40 -29.55
CA LEU A 848 11.97 -46.22 -29.82
C LEU A 848 12.74 -45.80 -31.07
N LYS A 849 12.62 -44.52 -31.45
CA LYS A 849 13.30 -43.99 -32.62
C LYS A 849 14.82 -44.15 -32.52
N GLY A 850 15.39 -44.89 -33.47
CA GLY A 850 16.82 -45.21 -33.53
C GLY A 850 17.27 -46.27 -32.54
N ALA A 851 16.36 -47.03 -31.94
CA ALA A 851 16.73 -48.07 -30.97
C ALA A 851 17.55 -49.21 -31.59
N VAL A 852 18.45 -49.79 -30.79
CA VAL A 852 19.34 -50.87 -31.17
C VAL A 852 19.20 -52.02 -30.17
N LEU A 853 18.81 -53.20 -30.67
CA LEU A 853 18.68 -54.41 -29.86
C LEU A 853 19.89 -55.33 -30.06
N TYR A 854 20.49 -55.76 -28.96
CA TYR A 854 21.49 -56.82 -28.89
C TYR A 854 20.86 -58.08 -28.33
N VAL A 855 21.10 -59.21 -28.99
CA VAL A 855 20.58 -60.51 -28.58
C VAL A 855 21.74 -61.46 -28.36
N ASP A 856 21.82 -62.03 -27.16
CA ASP A 856 22.81 -63.04 -26.77
C ASP A 856 22.12 -64.29 -26.22
N THR A 857 22.59 -65.46 -26.61
CA THR A 857 21.98 -66.75 -26.23
C THR A 857 22.79 -67.42 -25.13
N GLY A 858 22.12 -67.85 -24.07
CA GLY A 858 22.73 -68.58 -22.96
C GLY A 858 23.23 -69.98 -23.36
N PRO A 859 23.94 -70.67 -22.45
CA PRO A 859 24.55 -71.97 -22.73
C PRO A 859 23.51 -73.01 -23.21
N GLY A 860 23.84 -73.71 -24.30
CA GLY A 860 22.98 -74.76 -24.88
C GLY A 860 21.83 -74.25 -25.75
N LEU A 861 21.83 -72.96 -26.13
CA LEU A 861 20.95 -72.38 -27.15
C LEU A 861 21.82 -71.71 -28.21
N LYS A 862 21.61 -72.02 -29.50
CA LYS A 862 22.34 -71.40 -30.61
C LYS A 862 21.35 -70.74 -31.56
N ILE A 863 21.68 -69.53 -32.01
CA ILE A 863 20.99 -68.90 -33.15
C ILE A 863 21.45 -69.65 -34.41
N VAL A 864 20.51 -70.04 -35.25
CA VAL A 864 20.80 -70.78 -36.49
C VAL A 864 21.37 -69.79 -37.53
N ASP A 865 22.43 -70.17 -38.25
CA ASP A 865 23.18 -69.32 -39.21
C ASP A 865 22.41 -68.87 -40.47
N SER A 866 21.09 -68.72 -40.40
CA SER A 866 20.30 -67.95 -41.37
C SER A 866 20.36 -66.47 -40.96
N HIS A 867 21.06 -65.64 -41.72
CA HIS A 867 21.34 -64.22 -41.44
C HIS A 867 20.09 -63.31 -41.61
N VAL A 868 18.92 -63.83 -41.30
CA VAL A 868 17.62 -63.27 -41.66
C VAL A 868 16.72 -63.34 -40.42
N PHE A 869 16.34 -62.17 -39.93
CA PHE A 869 15.39 -61.97 -38.84
C PHE A 869 14.15 -61.30 -39.43
N GLU A 870 12.98 -61.58 -38.89
CA GLU A 870 11.74 -60.97 -39.38
C GLU A 870 11.12 -60.11 -38.28
N MET A 871 10.74 -58.88 -38.61
CA MET A 871 10.05 -57.98 -37.70
C MET A 871 8.70 -57.59 -38.28
N GLU A 872 7.65 -57.72 -37.46
CA GLU A 872 6.26 -57.43 -37.83
C GLU A 872 5.56 -56.58 -36.77
N LYS A 873 4.46 -55.93 -37.15
CA LYS A 873 3.63 -55.16 -36.23
C LYS A 873 2.72 -56.11 -35.44
N TYR A 874 2.74 -55.97 -34.11
CA TYR A 874 2.01 -56.86 -33.20
C TYR A 874 0.77 -56.19 -32.62
N THR A 875 -0.40 -56.78 -32.84
CA THR A 875 -1.67 -56.36 -32.22
C THR A 875 -2.09 -57.36 -31.15
N ASP A 876 -2.13 -56.92 -29.89
CA ASP A 876 -2.51 -57.76 -28.74
C ASP A 876 -4.02 -58.07 -28.79
N ALA A 877 -4.40 -59.34 -28.99
CA ALA A 877 -5.80 -59.78 -29.08
C ALA A 877 -6.54 -59.89 -27.73
N SER A 878 -6.09 -59.17 -26.69
CA SER A 878 -6.52 -59.39 -25.29
C SER A 878 -6.99 -58.15 -24.52
N GLN A 879 -7.53 -57.13 -25.19
CA GLN A 879 -8.34 -56.09 -24.50
C GLN A 879 -9.78 -56.02 -25.04
N ASN A 880 -10.71 -56.51 -24.22
CA ASN A 880 -12.14 -56.25 -24.36
C ASN A 880 -12.43 -54.75 -24.21
N SER A 881 -12.80 -54.08 -25.30
CA SER A 881 -13.78 -52.99 -25.25
C SER A 881 -14.50 -52.85 -26.60
N THR A 882 -15.82 -53.12 -26.55
CA THR A 882 -16.92 -52.79 -27.47
C THR A 882 -16.66 -52.64 -28.99
N PRO A 883 -17.40 -53.39 -29.85
CA PRO A 883 -17.25 -53.30 -31.30
C PRO A 883 -17.91 -52.01 -31.84
N ARG A 884 -17.15 -51.20 -32.58
CA ARG A 884 -17.71 -50.24 -33.53
C ARG A 884 -17.51 -50.78 -34.94
N GLU A 885 -18.63 -51.00 -35.61
CA GLU A 885 -18.73 -51.37 -37.00
C GLU A 885 -17.99 -50.37 -37.89
N SER A 886 -17.07 -50.87 -38.71
CA SER A 886 -16.84 -50.29 -40.03
C SER A 886 -16.42 -51.40 -40.99
N ASN A 887 -17.23 -51.56 -42.03
CA ASN A 887 -17.02 -52.50 -43.11
C ASN A 887 -15.81 -52.08 -43.94
N SER A 888 -14.75 -52.88 -43.90
CA SER A 888 -13.78 -52.96 -44.99
C SER A 888 -13.20 -54.38 -45.05
N SER A 889 -13.32 -54.99 -46.22
CA SER A 889 -12.79 -56.29 -46.63
C SER A 889 -11.38 -56.61 -46.09
N PRO A 890 -11.10 -57.85 -45.64
CA PRO A 890 -9.76 -58.26 -45.24
C PRO A 890 -8.95 -58.65 -46.48
N CYS A 891 -8.27 -57.69 -47.08
CA CYS A 891 -7.18 -57.97 -48.02
C CYS A 891 -6.13 -56.88 -47.89
N GLY A 892 -5.09 -57.17 -47.12
CA GLY A 892 -3.95 -56.30 -46.88
C GLY A 892 -2.84 -57.12 -46.24
N THR A 893 -1.82 -57.42 -47.03
CA THR A 893 -0.57 -58.10 -46.68
C THR A 893 0.01 -57.62 -45.36
N SER A 894 0.37 -58.55 -44.46
CA SER A 894 1.20 -58.26 -43.30
C SER A 894 2.58 -57.79 -43.78
N ASP A 895 2.94 -56.55 -43.43
CA ASP A 895 4.24 -55.96 -43.75
C ASP A 895 5.34 -56.66 -42.93
N PHE A 896 5.93 -57.71 -43.49
CA PHE A 896 7.14 -58.35 -42.94
C PHE A 896 8.38 -57.59 -43.41
N MET A 897 9.22 -57.15 -42.47
CA MET A 897 10.50 -56.55 -42.79
C MET A 897 11.65 -57.48 -42.39
N GLN A 898 12.48 -57.83 -43.36
CA GLN A 898 13.64 -58.69 -43.18
C GLN A 898 14.83 -57.87 -42.67
N LEU A 899 15.41 -58.27 -41.54
CA LEU A 899 16.53 -57.60 -40.88
C LEU A 899 17.78 -58.49 -40.94
N THR A 900 18.93 -57.90 -41.29
CA THR A 900 20.24 -58.57 -41.30
C THR A 900 21.04 -58.22 -40.05
N ILE A 901 21.58 -59.22 -39.36
CA ILE A 901 22.48 -59.02 -38.22
C ILE A 901 23.91 -58.71 -38.69
N ARG A 902 24.55 -57.75 -38.02
CA ARG A 902 26.01 -57.61 -37.97
C ARG A 902 26.43 -57.71 -36.50
N ASP A 903 27.23 -58.72 -36.14
CA ASP A 903 27.77 -58.92 -34.79
C ASP A 903 26.75 -58.84 -33.63
N GLY A 904 25.56 -59.46 -33.80
CA GLY A 904 24.51 -59.50 -32.76
C GLY A 904 23.70 -58.22 -32.59
N ARG A 905 23.88 -57.21 -33.46
CA ARG A 905 23.21 -55.90 -33.42
C ARG A 905 22.05 -55.82 -34.42
N ILE A 906 20.89 -55.36 -33.97
CA ILE A 906 19.67 -55.15 -34.78
C ILE A 906 19.20 -53.69 -34.60
N GLU A 907 19.19 -52.92 -35.69
CA GLU A 907 18.63 -51.55 -35.70
C GLU A 907 17.14 -51.58 -36.03
N PHE A 908 16.35 -50.83 -35.28
CA PHE A 908 14.90 -50.79 -35.44
C PHE A 908 14.46 -49.90 -36.62
N PRO A 909 13.54 -50.36 -37.48
CA PRO A 909 12.96 -49.54 -38.55
C PRO A 909 12.12 -48.37 -38.02
N ASP A 910 12.06 -47.26 -38.75
CA ASP A 910 11.32 -46.03 -38.38
C ASP A 910 9.83 -46.23 -38.04
N TRP A 911 9.18 -47.28 -38.55
CA TRP A 911 7.78 -47.56 -38.25
C TRP A 911 7.56 -48.19 -36.86
N THR A 912 8.62 -48.74 -36.25
CA THR A 912 8.56 -49.41 -34.93
C THR A 912 8.65 -48.44 -33.76
N ASN A 913 8.82 -47.14 -34.04
CA ASN A 913 9.04 -46.09 -33.05
C ASN A 913 7.97 -46.07 -31.93
N ASP A 914 6.69 -46.13 -32.30
CA ASP A 914 5.58 -46.01 -31.33
C ASP A 914 4.58 -47.19 -31.44
N SER A 915 4.98 -48.27 -32.10
CA SER A 915 4.12 -49.43 -32.37
C SER A 915 4.66 -50.68 -31.68
N ASN A 916 3.76 -51.49 -31.11
CA ASN A 916 4.11 -52.83 -30.66
C ASN A 916 4.58 -53.67 -31.86
N SER A 917 5.68 -54.39 -31.68
CA SER A 917 6.30 -55.19 -32.74
C SER A 917 6.76 -56.53 -32.21
N VAL A 918 6.81 -57.55 -33.06
CA VAL A 918 7.44 -58.84 -32.73
C VAL A 918 8.65 -59.05 -33.61
N LEU A 919 9.78 -59.36 -32.99
CA LEU A 919 10.99 -59.80 -33.65
C LEU A 919 11.07 -61.32 -33.60
N TRP A 920 11.04 -61.97 -34.75
CA TRP A 920 11.20 -63.41 -34.89
C TRP A 920 12.66 -63.78 -35.06
N ILE A 921 13.15 -64.69 -34.20
CA ILE A 921 14.54 -65.16 -34.15
C ILE A 921 14.58 -66.69 -34.34
N PRO A 922 15.37 -67.22 -35.28
CA PRO A 922 15.54 -68.66 -35.43
C PRO A 922 16.55 -69.19 -34.41
N VAL A 923 16.10 -70.01 -33.46
CA VAL A 923 16.94 -70.60 -32.40
C VAL A 923 16.86 -72.13 -32.40
N CYS A 924 17.94 -72.78 -32.00
CA CYS A 924 18.01 -74.22 -31.79
C CYS A 924 18.62 -74.52 -30.41
N ALA A 925 17.85 -75.19 -29.55
CA ALA A 925 18.29 -75.60 -28.22
C ALA A 925 19.00 -76.95 -28.29
N THR A 926 20.28 -77.00 -27.96
CA THR A 926 21.06 -78.25 -28.01
C THR A 926 21.01 -78.99 -26.67
N ASN A 927 20.75 -80.30 -26.71
CA ASN A 927 20.96 -81.22 -25.59
C ASN A 927 21.84 -82.39 -26.04
N GLU A 928 23.04 -82.51 -25.48
CA GLU A 928 23.96 -83.60 -25.80
C GLU A 928 23.70 -84.89 -25.00
N SER A 929 22.74 -84.88 -24.06
CA SER A 929 22.32 -86.10 -23.37
C SER A 929 21.44 -86.97 -24.28
N LEU A 930 22.07 -87.83 -25.08
CA LEU A 930 21.41 -88.86 -25.91
C LEU A 930 20.33 -89.62 -25.09
N ALA A 931 19.11 -89.70 -25.61
CA ALA A 931 17.94 -90.29 -24.96
C ALA A 931 18.18 -91.77 -24.58
N ARG A 932 18.74 -92.02 -23.39
CA ARG A 932 18.91 -93.37 -22.84
C ARG A 932 17.56 -93.90 -22.38
N GLY A 933 17.10 -95.00 -22.98
CA GLY A 933 15.91 -95.71 -22.50
C GLY A 933 16.15 -96.30 -21.11
N THR A 934 15.30 -95.94 -20.14
CA THR A 934 15.35 -96.49 -18.78
C THR A 934 14.45 -97.72 -18.66
N SER A 935 14.98 -98.84 -18.16
CA SER A 935 14.21 -100.06 -17.87
C SER A 935 13.85 -100.14 -16.37
N SER A 936 12.83 -99.41 -15.90
CA SER A 936 12.22 -99.68 -14.58
C SER A 936 10.80 -99.11 -14.46
N VAL A 937 9.99 -99.75 -13.62
CA VAL A 937 8.52 -99.66 -13.51
C VAL A 937 8.02 -98.44 -12.70
N THR A 938 8.74 -97.32 -12.65
CA THR A 938 8.24 -96.09 -12.01
C THR A 938 8.48 -94.84 -12.87
N PRO A 939 7.44 -94.01 -13.13
CA PRO A 939 7.61 -92.80 -13.93
C PRO A 939 8.37 -91.74 -13.11
N ARG A 940 9.56 -91.36 -13.57
CA ARG A 940 10.29 -90.20 -13.05
C ARG A 940 9.57 -88.94 -13.54
N ARG A 941 9.12 -88.05 -12.64
CA ARG A 941 8.73 -86.68 -13.04
C ARG A 941 10.00 -85.98 -13.56
N GLN A 942 10.02 -85.61 -14.83
CA GLN A 942 11.09 -84.77 -15.39
C GLN A 942 11.13 -83.43 -14.64
N SER A 943 12.33 -82.98 -14.28
CA SER A 943 12.54 -81.67 -13.66
C SER A 943 12.39 -80.60 -14.74
N ILE A 944 11.48 -79.64 -14.54
CA ILE A 944 11.23 -78.50 -15.44
C ILE A 944 12.51 -77.69 -15.73
N VAL A 945 13.54 -77.85 -14.90
CA VAL A 945 14.82 -77.13 -15.00
C VAL A 945 15.69 -77.62 -16.18
N GLU A 946 15.60 -78.87 -16.62
CA GLU A 946 16.48 -79.43 -17.67
C GLU A 946 16.21 -78.83 -19.07
N GLY A 947 14.97 -78.41 -19.32
CA GLY A 947 14.53 -77.82 -20.60
C GLY A 947 14.65 -76.29 -20.71
N MET A 948 15.05 -75.59 -19.64
CA MET A 948 15.10 -74.13 -19.66
C MET A 948 16.33 -73.63 -20.41
N ARG A 949 16.14 -72.67 -21.33
CA ARG A 949 17.20 -71.91 -22.00
C ARG A 949 16.90 -70.42 -21.85
N THR A 950 17.92 -69.58 -21.92
CA THR A 950 17.75 -68.14 -21.73
C THR A 950 18.28 -67.36 -22.93
N ILE A 951 17.54 -66.33 -23.33
CA ILE A 951 17.98 -65.31 -24.27
C ILE A 951 18.17 -64.03 -23.48
N ALA A 952 19.39 -63.51 -23.43
CA ALA A 952 19.69 -62.20 -22.87
C ALA A 952 19.52 -61.15 -23.97
N THR A 953 18.69 -60.15 -23.71
CA THR A 953 18.44 -59.03 -24.62
C THR A 953 18.91 -57.74 -23.97
N ARG A 954 19.60 -56.88 -24.71
CA ARG A 954 19.95 -55.51 -24.33
C ARG A 954 19.41 -54.56 -25.38
N LEU A 955 18.57 -53.62 -24.99
CA LEU A 955 18.03 -52.59 -25.89
C LEU A 955 18.64 -51.23 -25.53
N GLU A 956 19.30 -50.58 -26.47
CA GLU A 956 19.78 -49.20 -26.37
C GLU A 956 18.83 -48.26 -27.12
N PHE A 957 18.36 -47.19 -26.48
CA PHE A 957 17.36 -46.28 -27.07
C PHE A 957 17.46 -44.86 -26.48
N GLY A 958 16.72 -43.91 -27.07
CA GLY A 958 16.80 -42.48 -26.75
C GLY A 958 17.61 -41.69 -27.78
N VAL A 959 17.37 -40.38 -27.89
CA VAL A 959 17.94 -39.51 -28.94
C VAL A 959 19.48 -39.52 -28.97
N SER A 960 20.11 -39.82 -27.84
CA SER A 960 21.57 -39.94 -27.67
C SER A 960 22.04 -41.38 -27.39
N HIS A 961 21.18 -42.40 -27.52
CA HIS A 961 21.45 -43.80 -27.13
C HIS A 961 21.94 -43.96 -25.68
N ASN A 962 21.41 -43.13 -24.78
CA ASN A 962 21.81 -43.03 -23.38
C ASN A 962 21.01 -43.97 -22.46
N GLN A 963 19.88 -44.52 -22.91
CA GLN A 963 19.07 -45.48 -22.15
C GLN A 963 19.41 -46.91 -22.54
N THR A 964 19.63 -47.77 -21.55
CA THR A 964 19.83 -49.21 -21.76
C THR A 964 18.79 -50.02 -20.97
N PHE A 965 18.24 -51.07 -21.60
CA PHE A 965 17.31 -51.99 -20.98
C PHE A 965 17.73 -53.43 -21.20
N ASP A 966 18.18 -54.09 -20.14
CA ASP A 966 18.59 -55.50 -20.14
C ASP A 966 17.44 -56.39 -19.63
N LYS A 967 17.07 -57.43 -20.39
CA LYS A 967 16.09 -58.44 -19.96
C LYS A 967 16.53 -59.82 -20.41
N THR A 968 16.45 -60.78 -19.49
CA THR A 968 16.70 -62.20 -19.77
C THR A 968 15.36 -62.92 -19.91
N ILE A 969 15.09 -63.43 -21.10
CA ILE A 969 13.88 -64.17 -21.43
C ILE A 969 14.18 -65.65 -21.28
N ALA A 970 13.50 -66.31 -20.35
CA ALA A 970 13.64 -67.73 -20.12
C ALA A 970 12.58 -68.50 -20.93
N ILE A 971 13.04 -69.48 -21.70
CA ILE A 971 12.25 -70.22 -22.69
C ILE A 971 12.40 -71.71 -22.38
N HIS A 972 11.29 -72.41 -22.26
CA HIS A 972 11.29 -73.84 -21.99
C HIS A 972 11.19 -74.64 -23.29
N PHE A 973 12.18 -75.49 -23.52
CA PHE A 973 12.22 -76.48 -24.58
C PHE A 973 11.96 -77.87 -24.00
N THR A 974 11.18 -78.68 -24.70
CA THR A 974 10.74 -80.00 -24.24
C THR A 974 11.25 -81.06 -25.22
N ASP A 975 11.66 -82.23 -24.72
CA ASP A 975 11.91 -83.36 -25.60
C ASP A 975 10.58 -83.88 -26.19
N PRO A 976 10.49 -84.18 -27.50
CA PRO A 976 9.22 -84.51 -28.16
C PRO A 976 8.60 -85.82 -27.65
N PHE A 977 9.42 -86.78 -27.21
CA PHE A 977 8.98 -88.09 -26.74
C PHE A 977 9.69 -88.52 -25.46
N HIS A 978 8.94 -89.15 -24.55
CA HIS A 978 9.51 -89.96 -23.49
C HIS A 978 9.53 -91.43 -23.90
N VAL A 979 10.71 -92.04 -23.99
CA VAL A 979 10.91 -93.40 -24.51
C VAL A 979 10.94 -94.43 -23.36
N ILE A 980 10.11 -95.48 -23.46
CA ILE A 980 10.08 -96.61 -22.51
C ILE A 980 10.30 -97.90 -23.30
N THR A 981 11.26 -98.73 -22.91
CA THR A 981 11.57 -100.01 -23.59
C THR A 981 11.20 -101.20 -22.71
N ARG A 982 10.51 -102.20 -23.26
CA ARG A 982 10.23 -103.49 -22.58
C ARG A 982 10.36 -104.67 -23.53
N VAL A 983 10.64 -105.87 -23.01
CA VAL A 983 10.58 -107.11 -23.81
C VAL A 983 9.12 -107.58 -23.85
N ALA A 984 8.54 -107.66 -25.04
CA ALA A 984 7.13 -108.02 -25.24
C ALA A 984 6.90 -109.53 -25.39
N ASP A 985 7.82 -110.24 -26.07
CA ASP A 985 7.72 -111.70 -26.24
C ASP A 985 9.10 -112.33 -26.49
N LYS A 986 9.23 -113.63 -26.22
CA LYS A 986 10.45 -114.43 -26.49
C LYS A 986 10.08 -115.67 -27.28
N CYS A 987 10.44 -115.69 -28.56
CA CYS A 987 10.17 -116.79 -29.46
C CYS A 987 11.08 -118.00 -29.18
N ASN A 988 10.57 -119.20 -29.46
CA ASN A 988 11.26 -120.47 -29.17
C ASN A 988 12.57 -120.66 -29.96
N ASP A 989 12.80 -119.86 -30.99
CA ASP A 989 14.01 -119.82 -31.83
C ASP A 989 15.13 -118.92 -31.27
N GLY A 990 14.91 -118.29 -30.11
CA GLY A 990 15.89 -117.42 -29.45
C GLY A 990 15.76 -115.93 -29.80
N THR A 991 14.75 -115.56 -30.58
CA THR A 991 14.42 -114.15 -30.90
C THR A 991 13.61 -113.51 -29.77
N LEU A 992 14.07 -112.36 -29.26
CA LEU A 992 13.34 -111.46 -28.37
C LEU A 992 12.66 -110.37 -29.17
N ILE A 993 11.39 -110.12 -28.90
CA ILE A 993 10.66 -108.97 -29.44
C ILE A 993 10.70 -107.86 -28.40
N VAL A 994 11.42 -106.78 -28.68
CA VAL A 994 11.48 -105.58 -27.84
C VAL A 994 10.43 -104.59 -28.29
N GLN A 995 9.54 -104.21 -27.38
CA GLN A 995 8.61 -103.12 -27.57
C GLN A 995 9.18 -101.82 -27.03
N VAL A 996 9.32 -100.83 -27.91
CA VAL A 996 9.64 -99.46 -27.54
C VAL A 996 8.36 -98.62 -27.59
N ILE A 997 7.97 -98.10 -26.44
CA ILE A 997 6.79 -97.26 -26.26
C ILE A 997 7.24 -95.80 -26.22
N LEU A 998 6.77 -95.01 -27.17
CA LEU A 998 6.95 -93.57 -27.24
C LEU A 998 5.72 -92.91 -26.64
N VAL A 999 5.93 -92.12 -25.59
CA VAL A 999 4.88 -91.29 -24.99
C VAL A 999 5.09 -89.87 -25.46
N SER A 1000 4.17 -89.34 -26.28
CA SER A 1000 4.23 -87.95 -26.73
C SER A 1000 4.15 -87.01 -25.52
N GLN A 1001 5.10 -86.09 -25.40
CA GLN A 1001 5.12 -85.04 -24.36
C GLN A 1001 4.56 -83.71 -24.87
N VAL A 1002 4.20 -83.64 -26.16
CA VAL A 1002 3.64 -82.45 -26.79
C VAL A 1002 2.14 -82.61 -27.00
N LYS A 1003 1.45 -81.46 -27.05
CA LYS A 1003 0.00 -81.39 -27.31
C LYS A 1003 -0.36 -81.43 -28.80
N SER A 1004 0.63 -81.66 -29.69
CA SER A 1004 0.46 -81.75 -31.15
C SER A 1004 0.69 -83.19 -31.66
N THR A 1005 0.21 -83.46 -32.87
CA THR A 1005 0.38 -84.76 -33.53
C THR A 1005 1.77 -84.82 -34.16
N LEU A 1006 2.57 -85.83 -33.80
CA LEU A 1006 3.92 -86.03 -34.33
C LEU A 1006 3.92 -87.14 -35.37
N THR A 1007 4.59 -86.94 -36.50
CA THR A 1007 4.75 -88.01 -37.50
C THR A 1007 6.19 -88.49 -37.51
N ILE A 1008 6.42 -89.71 -37.07
CA ILE A 1008 7.74 -90.33 -37.11
C ILE A 1008 7.95 -90.86 -38.52
N SER A 1009 8.92 -90.31 -39.23
CA SER A 1009 9.25 -90.70 -40.60
C SER A 1009 10.14 -91.93 -40.66
N ASP A 1010 10.98 -92.12 -39.65
CA ASP A 1010 11.85 -93.29 -39.54
C ASP A 1010 12.29 -93.53 -38.09
N ALA A 1011 12.53 -94.79 -37.73
CA ALA A 1011 13.14 -95.16 -36.45
C ALA A 1011 14.10 -96.32 -36.65
N TRP A 1012 15.28 -96.17 -36.06
CA TRP A 1012 16.25 -97.25 -35.98
C TRP A 1012 16.68 -97.48 -34.53
N LEU A 1013 16.76 -98.77 -34.18
CA LEU A 1013 17.24 -99.22 -32.89
C LEU A 1013 18.70 -99.66 -33.04
N ASN A 1014 19.60 -98.86 -32.47
CA ASN A 1014 21.01 -99.18 -32.39
C ASN A 1014 21.21 -100.14 -31.21
N LEU A 1015 21.59 -101.37 -31.54
CA LEU A 1015 21.81 -102.43 -30.57
C LEU A 1015 23.23 -102.33 -29.99
N GLY A 1016 23.35 -102.49 -28.67
CA GLY A 1016 24.65 -102.69 -28.03
C GLY A 1016 25.28 -104.04 -28.40
N ASP A 1017 26.58 -104.17 -28.19
CA ASP A 1017 27.35 -105.38 -28.49
C ASP A 1017 26.73 -106.63 -27.83
N GLY A 1018 26.33 -107.62 -28.64
CA GLY A 1018 25.77 -108.89 -28.18
C GLY A 1018 24.34 -109.20 -28.65
N PHE A 1019 23.62 -108.21 -29.19
CA PHE A 1019 22.31 -108.39 -29.84
C PHE A 1019 22.43 -108.21 -31.36
N VAL A 1020 21.75 -109.07 -32.14
CA VAL A 1020 21.75 -109.01 -33.61
C VAL A 1020 20.30 -109.00 -34.10
N HIS A 1021 19.95 -108.15 -35.06
CA HIS A 1021 18.58 -108.10 -35.62
C HIS A 1021 18.21 -109.42 -36.32
N SER A 1022 16.95 -109.86 -36.17
CA SER A 1022 16.47 -111.12 -36.77
C SER A 1022 16.13 -110.93 -38.25
N GLY A 1023 16.97 -111.45 -39.15
CA GLY A 1023 16.75 -111.44 -40.60
C GLY A 1023 17.51 -110.32 -41.34
N GLN A 1024 18.40 -110.74 -42.24
CA GLN A 1024 19.35 -109.98 -43.07
C GLN A 1024 20.64 -109.47 -42.39
N ASN A 1025 21.77 -109.88 -42.98
CA ASN A 1025 23.13 -109.54 -42.61
C ASN A 1025 23.49 -108.10 -43.04
N LYS A 1026 24.06 -107.35 -42.10
CA LYS A 1026 24.62 -105.97 -42.17
C LYS A 1026 23.61 -104.84 -41.87
N GLY A 1027 23.71 -104.37 -40.60
CA GLY A 1027 23.48 -103.01 -40.09
C GLY A 1027 22.28 -102.22 -40.62
N GLU A 1028 21.35 -101.90 -39.72
CA GLU A 1028 20.15 -101.06 -39.90
C GLU A 1028 18.88 -101.83 -40.31
N SER A 1029 18.13 -102.30 -39.30
CA SER A 1029 16.75 -102.75 -39.50
C SER A 1029 15.81 -101.54 -39.36
N ALA A 1030 15.47 -100.93 -40.49
CA ALA A 1030 14.34 -100.01 -40.57
C ALA A 1030 13.02 -100.81 -40.47
N SER A 1031 12.13 -100.42 -39.57
CA SER A 1031 10.78 -100.99 -39.48
C SER A 1031 9.99 -100.61 -40.74
N SER A 1032 9.41 -101.57 -41.46
CA SER A 1032 8.66 -101.34 -42.72
C SER A 1032 7.31 -100.63 -42.56
N LEU A 1033 6.99 -100.13 -41.36
CA LEU A 1033 5.74 -99.44 -41.04
C LEU A 1033 6.03 -98.00 -40.63
N PHE A 1034 6.40 -97.19 -41.61
CA PHE A 1034 6.47 -95.73 -41.52
C PHE A 1034 5.77 -95.09 -42.72
N PRO A 1035 5.17 -93.89 -42.55
CA PRO A 1035 5.23 -93.04 -41.36
C PRO A 1035 4.30 -93.48 -40.20
N LEU A 1036 4.73 -93.25 -38.95
CA LEU A 1036 3.97 -93.54 -37.73
C LEU A 1036 3.46 -92.24 -37.12
N VAL A 1037 2.14 -92.06 -37.09
CA VAL A 1037 1.49 -90.86 -36.53
C VAL A 1037 1.19 -91.08 -35.04
N VAL A 1038 1.74 -90.23 -34.19
CA VAL A 1038 1.55 -90.24 -32.73
C VAL A 1038 0.70 -89.03 -32.33
N SER A 1039 -0.54 -89.29 -31.92
CA SER A 1039 -1.48 -88.25 -31.47
C SER A 1039 -1.03 -87.60 -30.14
N PRO A 1040 -1.52 -86.39 -29.82
CA PRO A 1040 -1.20 -85.68 -28.58
C PRO A 1040 -1.41 -86.54 -27.33
N ASN A 1041 -0.46 -86.52 -26.38
CA ASN A 1041 -0.49 -87.30 -25.13
C ASN A 1041 -0.75 -88.81 -25.28
N SER A 1042 -0.65 -89.34 -26.50
CA SER A 1042 -0.88 -90.76 -26.77
C SER A 1042 0.42 -91.56 -26.66
N ARG A 1043 0.27 -92.88 -26.53
CA ARG A 1043 1.38 -93.82 -26.50
C ARG A 1043 1.41 -94.59 -27.80
N ALA A 1044 2.52 -94.55 -28.52
CA ALA A 1044 2.75 -95.39 -29.69
C ALA A 1044 3.78 -96.46 -29.34
N GLY A 1045 3.54 -97.71 -29.74
CA GLY A 1045 4.44 -98.83 -29.48
C GLY A 1045 5.04 -99.34 -30.78
N MET A 1046 6.36 -99.46 -30.84
CA MET A 1046 7.11 -100.05 -31.94
C MET A 1046 7.69 -101.38 -31.48
N LEU A 1047 7.67 -102.40 -32.33
CA LEU A 1047 8.20 -103.72 -32.02
C LEU A 1047 9.43 -103.99 -32.88
N PHE A 1048 10.53 -104.38 -32.25
CA PHE A 1048 11.78 -104.75 -32.90
C PHE A 1048 12.12 -106.20 -32.56
N GLY A 1049 12.43 -107.02 -33.56
CA GLY A 1049 12.90 -108.40 -33.37
C GLY A 1049 14.42 -108.45 -33.26
N ILE A 1050 14.94 -108.90 -32.12
CA ILE A 1050 16.37 -109.04 -31.84
C ILE A 1050 16.71 -110.47 -31.42
N CYS A 1051 17.83 -111.04 -31.85
CA CYS A 1051 18.30 -112.36 -31.45
C CYS A 1051 19.48 -112.24 -30.48
N LEU A 1052 19.57 -113.19 -29.54
CA LEU A 1052 20.67 -113.28 -28.57
C LEU A 1052 21.91 -113.95 -29.19
N GLY A 1053 23.00 -113.19 -29.36
CA GLY A 1053 24.32 -113.75 -29.68
C GLY A 1053 24.96 -114.39 -28.45
N LYS A 1054 25.67 -115.53 -28.62
CA LYS A 1054 26.29 -116.26 -27.51
C LYS A 1054 27.48 -115.49 -26.90
N ARG A 1055 27.24 -114.62 -25.91
CA ARG A 1055 28.08 -114.41 -24.70
C ARG A 1055 27.48 -113.32 -23.79
N ASN A 1056 27.58 -113.54 -22.49
CA ASN A 1056 27.08 -112.67 -21.42
C ASN A 1056 27.98 -111.45 -21.21
N THR A 1057 27.49 -110.27 -21.60
CA THR A 1057 27.80 -108.97 -20.95
C THR A 1057 26.59 -108.06 -21.09
N THR A 1058 26.19 -107.44 -19.98
CA THR A 1058 25.13 -106.43 -19.90
C THR A 1058 25.60 -105.12 -20.54
N GLU A 1059 24.88 -104.57 -21.53
CA GLU A 1059 24.43 -103.15 -21.54
C GLU A 1059 23.63 -102.72 -22.79
N VAL A 1060 22.69 -101.79 -22.50
CA VAL A 1060 22.04 -100.69 -23.27
C VAL A 1060 21.60 -100.90 -24.73
N LEU A 1061 20.31 -100.65 -24.98
CA LEU A 1061 19.70 -100.39 -26.30
C LEU A 1061 19.58 -98.87 -26.51
N VAL A 1062 20.06 -98.36 -27.65
CA VAL A 1062 19.97 -96.93 -28.01
C VAL A 1062 18.95 -96.77 -29.13
N LEU A 1063 17.85 -96.06 -28.88
CA LEU A 1063 16.89 -95.72 -29.94
C LEU A 1063 17.22 -94.34 -30.50
N THR A 1064 17.33 -94.24 -31.83
CA THR A 1064 17.40 -92.95 -32.51
C THR A 1064 16.17 -92.83 -33.41
N LEU A 1065 15.52 -91.67 -33.37
CA LEU A 1065 14.29 -91.42 -34.11
C LEU A 1065 14.50 -90.23 -35.04
N ARG A 1066 13.96 -90.34 -36.25
CA ARG A 1066 13.78 -89.22 -37.17
C ARG A 1066 12.29 -88.93 -37.26
N TRP A 1067 11.88 -87.80 -36.72
CA TRP A 1067 10.48 -87.37 -36.70
C TRP A 1067 10.31 -86.04 -37.42
N LEU A 1068 9.09 -85.79 -37.86
CA LEU A 1068 8.66 -84.53 -38.42
C LEU A 1068 7.46 -84.06 -37.60
N LEU A 1069 7.56 -82.84 -37.06
CA LEU A 1069 6.46 -82.20 -36.37
C LEU A 1069 5.62 -81.46 -37.41
N ILE A 1070 4.34 -81.84 -37.53
CA ILE A 1070 3.37 -81.10 -38.34
C ILE A 1070 2.64 -80.17 -37.37
N LEU A 1071 2.91 -78.87 -37.49
CA LEU A 1071 2.23 -77.82 -36.71
C LEU A 1071 0.80 -77.60 -37.23
#